data_AF-A0A7Y1UG96-F1
#
_entry.id   AF-A0A7Y1UG96-F1
#
_cell.length_a   1.000
_cell.length_b   1.000
_cell.length_c   1.000
_cell.angle_alpha   90.00
_cell.angle_beta   90.00
_cell.angle_gamma   90.00
#
_symmetry.space_group_name_H-M   'P 1'
#
loop_
_entity.id
_entity.type
_entity.pdbx_description
1 polymer ?
#
loop_
_entity_poly.entity_id
_entity_poly.type
_entity_poly.pdbx_seq_one_letter_code
_entity_poly.pdbx_strand_id
1 'polypeptide(L)'
;MKTRSRKTITLLSAMVLGLLATFPLAEARKIQPEVALNAQGEKLLAEYTEKLETLGTEIAAGLPEVHAQKKAAFETARAELAALKAPREDDAEAVHKAYQAAKPLAESKALDSARPLIADLESFLAGDTLDSKLMKAAILRHGTPRGLAEFAQQGAEEKGLLDKLFADEALMKQILKSGGANGGEYGEAMQVYTAILEKSERAREVGSIFQRLALGTALQQPWLDENKKGSVNGVVHADHKNPDGQVARYLHYEKAHLAGELDPQFKDFNAWECRFITNDPYTNEELAWGREMLRNFRPDHITNPDQRWRYTRIVKSDVPYCSTRHDPSLGLPQQQAIALGGICGRRAFFGRFIARAFGIPSRRSTQSGHAAMNRWTPDGWVNNFGGWWSFNWCGPQGGEDFFLDSRAREHEESYMQVLRAQWIGDALGQDDVSLRNYGQGGGFWDGLAFYIKRAVVEDASLEQAAADAELAALSAEEARLLGESDEILGVDDEIKEIEIPEEDRKLVVGEDGAITVPAVACTGPKNNTEKVAFLDSWGGGMQIHYQRLGARPELLKYTVEAPAAGKYELTLNVSTVSEKYEVIARINRRAMVNTMLPYTKGSWQRTAPEIIELKEGRNTIQLTFRAPNRGVSIKDLQLKPMQ
;
A
#
# COMPACT_ATOMS: atom_id res chain seq x y z
N MET A 1 30.29 -37.09 47.75
CA MET A 1 30.32 -36.98 49.23
C MET A 1 30.03 -35.54 49.61
N LYS A 2 29.19 -35.34 50.64
CA LYS A 2 28.79 -34.07 51.29
C LYS A 2 27.85 -33.16 50.49
N THR A 3 26.78 -32.56 51.03
CA THR A 3 25.81 -32.85 52.10
C THR A 3 24.75 -31.73 51.99
N ARG A 4 23.47 -32.04 52.20
CA ARG A 4 22.38 -31.06 52.38
C ARG A 4 22.66 -30.11 53.54
N SER A 5 22.15 -28.88 53.46
CA SER A 5 21.58 -28.18 54.63
C SER A 5 20.58 -27.11 54.19
N ARG A 6 19.32 -27.27 54.64
CA ARG A 6 18.27 -26.25 54.70
C ARG A 6 18.40 -25.53 56.04
N LYS A 7 18.32 -24.18 56.08
CA LYS A 7 17.71 -23.44 57.21
C LYS A 7 16.99 -22.16 56.72
N THR A 8 15.68 -22.22 56.93
CA THR A 8 14.66 -21.23 57.29
C THR A 8 15.05 -19.78 57.66
N ILE A 9 14.38 -18.84 56.95
CA ILE A 9 13.57 -17.67 57.39
C ILE A 9 14.11 -16.74 58.48
N THR A 10 14.30 -15.45 58.11
CA THR A 10 13.80 -14.29 58.87
C THR A 10 13.45 -13.13 57.92
N LEU A 11 12.23 -12.60 58.05
CA LEU A 11 11.75 -11.35 57.43
C LEU A 11 12.55 -10.14 57.93
N LEU A 12 12.85 -9.19 57.03
CA LEU A 12 12.83 -7.76 57.36
C LEU A 12 12.63 -6.92 56.10
N SER A 13 11.56 -6.15 56.13
CA SER A 13 11.03 -5.25 55.13
C SER A 13 11.97 -4.08 54.82
N ALA A 14 12.15 -3.75 53.54
CA ALA A 14 12.52 -2.40 53.11
C ALA A 14 12.04 -2.15 51.65
N MET A 15 11.03 -1.28 51.53
CA MET A 15 10.72 -0.38 50.41
C MET A 15 11.35 -0.65 49.03
N VAL A 16 10.52 -1.12 48.09
CA VAL A 16 10.56 -0.63 46.71
C VAL A 16 9.13 -0.26 46.31
N LEU A 17 8.82 1.02 46.49
CA LEU A 17 7.70 1.69 45.86
C LEU A 17 8.09 2.03 44.41
N GLY A 18 7.21 1.71 43.47
CA GLY A 18 7.01 2.49 42.24
C GLY A 18 7.86 2.10 41.03
N LEU A 19 7.32 1.22 40.17
CA LEU A 19 7.17 1.41 38.72
C LEU A 19 6.55 0.13 38.12
N LEU A 20 5.27 -0.09 38.45
CA LEU A 20 4.39 -0.89 37.59
C LEU A 20 4.21 -0.09 36.31
N ALA A 21 4.95 -0.43 35.26
CA ALA A 21 4.67 0.03 33.92
C ALA A 21 3.34 -0.59 33.51
N THR A 22 2.26 0.16 33.70
CA THR A 22 0.97 -0.11 33.09
C THR A 22 1.17 -0.11 31.59
N PHE A 23 1.05 -1.28 30.97
CA PHE A 23 0.73 -1.37 29.55
C PHE A 23 -0.49 -0.48 29.31
N PRO A 24 -0.49 0.46 28.35
CA PRO A 24 -1.71 1.15 28.01
C PRO A 24 -2.63 0.10 27.37
N LEU A 25 -3.63 -0.34 28.13
CA LEU A 25 -4.90 -0.77 27.54
C LEU A 25 -5.26 0.30 26.52
N ALA A 26 -5.66 -0.13 25.32
CA ALA A 26 -6.16 0.73 24.27
C ALA A 26 -7.10 1.79 24.84
N GLU A 27 -6.58 3.01 24.99
CA GLU A 27 -7.35 4.14 25.44
C GLU A 27 -8.35 4.39 24.31
N ALA A 28 -9.63 4.16 24.60
CA ALA A 28 -10.72 4.58 23.74
C ALA A 28 -10.40 6.01 23.28
N ARG A 29 -10.31 6.23 21.96
CA ARG A 29 -10.11 7.55 21.36
C ARG A 29 -11.05 8.51 22.11
N LYS A 30 -10.49 9.45 22.86
CA LYS A 30 -11.26 10.56 23.43
C LYS A 30 -11.98 11.22 22.25
N ILE A 31 -13.30 11.04 22.19
CA ILE A 31 -14.18 11.75 21.26
C ILE A 31 -13.87 13.23 21.50
N GLN A 32 -13.38 13.93 20.47
CA GLN A 32 -13.18 15.38 20.57
C GLN A 32 -14.51 16.02 20.95
N PRO A 33 -14.53 17.11 21.73
CA PRO A 33 -15.79 17.75 22.09
C PRO A 33 -16.54 18.12 20.81
N GLU A 34 -17.76 17.60 20.64
CA GLU A 34 -18.63 17.92 19.51
C GLU A 34 -18.74 19.44 19.36
N VAL A 35 -18.55 19.94 18.14
CA VAL A 35 -18.75 21.37 17.88
C VAL A 35 -20.22 21.70 18.16
N ALA A 36 -20.46 22.68 19.02
CA ALA A 36 -21.82 23.07 19.35
C ALA A 36 -22.53 23.63 18.11
N LEU A 37 -23.73 23.13 17.83
CA LEU A 37 -24.58 23.70 16.79
C LEU A 37 -25.09 25.07 17.23
N ASN A 38 -25.02 26.05 16.34
CA ASN A 38 -25.65 27.34 16.51
C ASN A 38 -27.14 27.26 16.10
N ALA A 39 -27.90 28.35 16.26
CA ALA A 39 -29.33 28.37 15.93
C ALA A 39 -29.64 28.02 14.47
N GLN A 40 -28.72 28.28 13.53
CA GLN A 40 -28.84 27.86 12.14
C GLN A 40 -28.49 26.38 11.98
N GLY A 41 -27.46 25.89 12.65
CA GLY A 41 -27.11 24.46 12.70
C GLY A 41 -28.26 23.59 13.22
N GLU A 42 -28.96 24.00 14.27
CA GLU A 42 -30.13 23.27 14.78
C GLU A 42 -31.28 23.22 13.77
N LYS A 43 -31.49 24.28 12.98
CA LYS A 43 -32.48 24.27 11.88
C LYS A 43 -32.07 23.31 10.76
N LEU A 44 -30.79 23.32 10.38
CA LEU A 44 -30.26 22.42 9.35
C LEU A 44 -30.32 20.96 9.79
N LEU A 45 -30.04 20.68 11.07
CA LEU A 45 -30.20 19.35 11.65
C LEU A 45 -31.65 18.86 11.50
N ALA A 46 -32.63 19.69 11.86
CA ALA A 46 -34.03 19.36 11.70
C ALA A 46 -34.39 19.11 10.23
N GLU A 47 -33.94 19.98 9.32
CA GLU A 47 -34.16 19.84 7.87
C GLU A 47 -33.60 18.53 7.32
N TYR A 48 -32.33 18.20 7.63
CA TYR A 48 -31.69 16.97 7.17
C TYR A 48 -32.30 15.72 7.78
N THR A 49 -32.78 15.79 9.03
CA THR A 49 -33.48 14.68 9.69
C THR A 49 -34.83 14.42 9.04
N GLU A 50 -35.66 15.46 8.86
CA GLU A 50 -36.96 15.35 8.19
C GLU A 50 -36.82 14.83 6.75
N LYS A 51 -35.79 15.30 6.03
CA LYS A 51 -35.48 14.82 4.69
C LYS A 51 -35.13 13.34 4.66
N LEU A 52 -34.31 12.86 5.61
CA LEU A 52 -33.96 11.44 5.72
C LEU A 52 -35.19 10.58 6.04
N GLU A 53 -36.03 11.00 6.98
CA GLU A 53 -37.27 10.30 7.35
C GLU A 53 -38.27 10.23 6.18
N THR A 54 -38.43 11.34 5.46
CA THR A 54 -39.30 11.40 4.27
C THR A 54 -38.80 10.46 3.18
N LEU A 55 -37.49 10.49 2.87
CA LEU A 55 -36.89 9.58 1.91
C LEU A 55 -37.05 8.12 2.33
N GLY A 56 -36.84 7.81 3.61
CA GLY A 56 -37.04 6.45 4.14
C GLY A 56 -38.46 5.94 3.94
N THR A 57 -39.47 6.79 4.19
CA THR A 57 -40.89 6.46 3.96
C THR A 57 -41.19 6.20 2.49
N GLU A 58 -40.71 7.08 1.61
CA GLU A 58 -40.91 6.95 0.16
C GLU A 58 -40.21 5.72 -0.44
N ILE A 59 -39.00 5.42 0.03
CA ILE A 59 -38.24 4.24 -0.39
C ILE A 59 -38.97 2.98 0.09
N ALA A 60 -39.37 2.92 1.37
CA ALA A 60 -40.11 1.79 1.94
C ALA A 60 -41.40 1.49 1.15
N ALA A 61 -42.13 2.52 0.73
CA ALA A 61 -43.33 2.37 -0.09
C ALA A 61 -43.05 1.84 -1.52
N GLY A 62 -41.82 2.02 -2.02
CA GLY A 62 -41.40 1.55 -3.34
C GLY A 62 -40.74 0.17 -3.36
N LEU A 63 -40.56 -0.48 -2.20
CA LEU A 63 -39.91 -1.79 -2.13
C LEU A 63 -40.86 -2.92 -2.57
N PRO A 64 -40.34 -3.98 -3.22
CA PRO A 64 -41.13 -5.16 -3.55
C PRO A 64 -41.48 -5.96 -2.29
N GLU A 65 -42.53 -6.78 -2.39
CA GLU A 65 -42.83 -7.77 -1.35
C GLU A 65 -41.74 -8.83 -1.30
N VAL A 66 -41.17 -9.05 -0.11
CA VAL A 66 -40.13 -10.08 0.11
C VAL A 66 -40.78 -11.36 0.62
N HIS A 67 -40.49 -12.49 -0.03
CA HIS A 67 -41.07 -13.78 0.34
C HIS A 67 -40.74 -14.17 1.79
N ALA A 68 -41.75 -14.17 2.67
CA ALA A 68 -41.58 -14.28 4.12
C ALA A 68 -40.80 -15.52 4.58
N GLN A 69 -41.07 -16.70 3.99
CA GLN A 69 -40.36 -17.93 4.37
C GLN A 69 -38.89 -17.92 3.95
N LYS A 70 -38.56 -17.33 2.80
CA LYS A 70 -37.17 -17.26 2.31
C LYS A 70 -36.38 -16.28 3.17
N LYS A 71 -36.99 -15.14 3.49
CA LYS A 71 -36.46 -14.16 4.45
C LYS A 71 -36.20 -14.79 5.82
N ALA A 72 -37.16 -15.51 6.38
CA ALA A 72 -37.00 -16.16 7.68
C ALA A 72 -35.89 -17.23 7.67
N ALA A 73 -35.77 -18.00 6.59
CA ALA A 73 -34.71 -19.00 6.43
C ALA A 73 -33.32 -18.34 6.39
N PHE A 74 -33.18 -17.26 5.62
CA PHE A 74 -31.96 -16.47 5.54
C PHE A 74 -31.57 -15.84 6.88
N GLU A 75 -32.50 -15.18 7.56
CA GLU A 75 -32.27 -14.57 8.88
C GLU A 75 -31.89 -15.62 9.93
N THR A 76 -32.51 -16.81 9.88
CA THR A 76 -32.15 -17.94 10.76
C THR A 76 -30.72 -18.41 10.50
N ALA A 77 -30.33 -18.62 9.24
CA ALA A 77 -28.98 -19.04 8.90
C ALA A 77 -27.91 -18.01 9.31
N ARG A 78 -28.21 -16.71 9.18
CA ARG A 78 -27.34 -15.64 9.66
C ARG A 78 -27.25 -15.58 11.18
N ALA A 79 -28.35 -15.82 11.89
CA ALA A 79 -28.35 -15.89 13.35
C ALA A 79 -27.49 -17.06 13.86
N GLU A 80 -27.51 -18.21 13.16
CA GLU A 80 -26.61 -19.33 13.46
C GLU A 80 -25.13 -18.97 13.28
N LEU A 81 -24.78 -18.27 12.18
CA LEU A 81 -23.42 -17.77 11.97
C LEU A 81 -23.01 -16.77 13.06
N ALA A 82 -23.89 -15.84 13.42
CA ALA A 82 -23.64 -14.85 14.46
C ALA A 82 -23.52 -15.45 15.87
N ALA A 83 -24.11 -16.63 16.11
CA ALA A 83 -23.98 -17.35 17.37
C ALA A 83 -22.59 -18.00 17.56
N LEU A 84 -21.81 -18.17 16.48
CA LEU A 84 -20.46 -18.70 16.56
C LEU A 84 -19.51 -17.66 17.16
N LYS A 85 -18.92 -18.00 18.30
CA LYS A 85 -17.93 -17.15 18.98
C LYS A 85 -16.52 -17.57 18.58
N ALA A 86 -15.73 -16.59 18.12
CA ALA A 86 -14.32 -16.80 17.89
C ALA A 86 -13.64 -17.24 19.20
N PRO A 87 -12.78 -18.27 19.17
CA PRO A 87 -12.00 -18.69 20.33
C PRO A 87 -11.05 -17.57 20.77
N ARG A 88 -10.78 -17.51 22.07
CA ARG A 88 -9.72 -16.66 22.64
C ARG A 88 -8.37 -17.31 22.38
N GLU A 89 -7.32 -16.49 22.37
CA GLU A 89 -5.95 -16.94 22.11
C GLU A 89 -5.48 -18.02 23.11
N ASP A 90 -5.99 -18.00 24.35
CA ASP A 90 -5.70 -18.96 25.42
C ASP A 90 -6.64 -20.18 25.45
N ASP A 91 -7.63 -20.27 24.56
CA ASP A 91 -8.56 -21.40 24.53
C ASP A 91 -7.89 -22.67 23.99
N ALA A 92 -8.41 -23.84 24.39
CA ALA A 92 -7.84 -25.12 23.98
C ALA A 92 -7.86 -25.30 22.45
N GLU A 93 -6.87 -26.02 21.91
CA GLU A 93 -6.75 -26.31 20.47
C GLU A 93 -8.02 -26.97 19.90
N ALA A 94 -8.73 -27.78 20.70
CA ALA A 94 -9.99 -28.40 20.29
C ALA A 94 -11.11 -27.36 20.02
N VAL A 95 -11.15 -26.26 20.78
CA VAL A 95 -12.12 -25.17 20.57
C VAL A 95 -11.81 -24.44 19.28
N HIS A 96 -10.53 -24.19 19.02
CA HIS A 96 -10.05 -23.61 17.76
C HIS A 96 -10.45 -24.49 16.57
N LYS A 97 -10.17 -25.79 16.62
CA LYS A 97 -10.55 -26.74 15.55
C LYS A 97 -12.06 -26.79 15.34
N ALA A 98 -12.85 -26.80 16.40
CA ALA A 98 -14.32 -26.81 16.30
C ALA A 98 -14.84 -25.55 15.63
N TYR A 99 -14.33 -24.37 16.00
CA TYR A 99 -14.71 -23.11 15.36
C TYR A 99 -14.31 -23.07 13.88
N GLN A 100 -13.08 -23.48 13.55
CA GLN A 100 -12.58 -23.51 12.17
C GLN A 100 -13.36 -24.48 11.27
N ALA A 101 -13.93 -25.55 11.83
CA ALA A 101 -14.81 -26.46 11.08
C ALA A 101 -16.25 -25.92 10.95
N ALA A 102 -16.78 -25.28 12.00
CA ALA A 102 -18.17 -24.82 12.04
C ALA A 102 -18.39 -23.52 11.24
N LYS A 103 -17.44 -22.58 11.28
CA LYS A 103 -17.58 -21.26 10.65
C LYS A 103 -17.83 -21.35 9.13
N PRO A 104 -17.02 -22.08 8.33
CA PRO A 104 -17.25 -22.15 6.88
C PRO A 104 -18.59 -22.79 6.51
N LEU A 105 -19.05 -23.78 7.29
CA LEU A 105 -20.35 -24.43 7.06
C LEU A 105 -21.52 -23.47 7.33
N ALA A 106 -21.45 -22.70 8.42
CA ALA A 106 -22.45 -21.68 8.73
C ALA A 106 -22.44 -20.55 7.69
N GLU A 107 -21.25 -20.13 7.25
CA GLU A 107 -21.08 -19.18 6.15
C GLU A 107 -21.72 -19.69 4.85
N SER A 108 -21.46 -20.94 4.44
CA SER A 108 -22.08 -21.55 3.24
C SER A 108 -23.60 -21.61 3.37
N LYS A 109 -24.11 -22.11 4.50
CA LYS A 109 -25.55 -22.22 4.75
C LYS A 109 -26.27 -20.87 4.62
N ALA A 110 -25.65 -19.79 5.12
CA ALA A 110 -26.22 -18.46 5.01
C ALA A 110 -26.21 -17.95 3.55
N LEU A 111 -25.17 -18.25 2.76
CA LEU A 111 -25.14 -17.94 1.33
C LEU A 111 -26.20 -18.74 0.55
N ASP A 112 -26.30 -20.04 0.80
CA ASP A 112 -27.29 -20.90 0.15
C ASP A 112 -28.73 -20.45 0.46
N SER A 113 -28.96 -19.96 1.68
CA SER A 113 -30.25 -19.39 2.08
C SER A 113 -30.51 -18.00 1.46
N ALA A 114 -29.46 -17.27 1.08
CA ALA A 114 -29.56 -15.97 0.42
C ALA A 114 -29.87 -16.10 -1.08
N ARG A 115 -29.29 -17.08 -1.79
CA ARG A 115 -29.43 -17.25 -3.25
C ARG A 115 -30.88 -17.18 -3.76
N PRO A 116 -31.87 -17.84 -3.15
CA PRO A 116 -33.27 -17.72 -3.58
C PRO A 116 -33.86 -16.32 -3.43
N LEU A 117 -33.40 -15.53 -2.45
CA LEU A 117 -33.82 -14.13 -2.28
C LEU A 117 -33.14 -13.22 -3.30
N ILE A 118 -31.85 -13.46 -3.57
CA ILE A 118 -31.09 -12.72 -4.58
C ILE A 118 -31.79 -12.88 -5.93
N ALA A 119 -32.16 -14.10 -6.31
CA ALA A 119 -32.88 -14.36 -7.57
C ALA A 119 -34.25 -13.68 -7.63
N ASP A 120 -35.03 -13.69 -6.53
CA ASP A 120 -36.34 -13.03 -6.49
C ASP A 120 -36.23 -11.50 -6.65
N LEU A 121 -35.14 -10.90 -6.15
CA LEU A 121 -34.95 -9.46 -6.06
C LEU A 121 -34.06 -8.88 -7.18
N GLU A 122 -33.44 -9.73 -8.00
CA GLU A 122 -32.49 -9.35 -9.04
C GLU A 122 -33.05 -8.27 -9.98
N SER A 123 -34.25 -8.50 -10.55
CA SER A 123 -34.87 -7.55 -11.48
C SER A 123 -35.15 -6.19 -10.84
N PHE A 124 -35.48 -6.16 -9.55
CA PHE A 124 -35.70 -4.93 -8.81
C PHE A 124 -34.37 -4.21 -8.53
N LEU A 125 -33.37 -4.92 -8.02
CA LEU A 125 -32.05 -4.36 -7.71
C LEU A 125 -31.25 -3.96 -8.95
N ALA A 126 -31.56 -4.53 -10.12
CA ALA A 126 -31.01 -4.10 -11.41
C ALA A 126 -31.58 -2.74 -11.86
N GLY A 127 -32.79 -2.37 -11.43
CA GLY A 127 -33.45 -1.11 -11.78
C GLY A 127 -32.84 0.11 -11.08
N ASP A 128 -32.90 1.27 -11.76
CA ASP A 128 -32.35 2.54 -11.27
C ASP A 128 -33.42 3.56 -10.83
N THR A 129 -34.70 3.19 -10.87
CA THR A 129 -35.84 4.08 -10.58
C THR A 129 -35.75 4.77 -9.21
N LEU A 130 -35.17 4.10 -8.21
CA LEU A 130 -35.00 4.65 -6.86
C LEU A 130 -33.61 5.27 -6.60
N ASP A 131 -32.66 5.20 -7.56
CA ASP A 131 -31.26 5.59 -7.36
C ASP A 131 -31.15 7.01 -6.77
N SER A 132 -31.89 7.99 -7.31
CA SER A 132 -31.85 9.38 -6.79
C SER A 132 -32.19 9.48 -5.30
N LYS A 133 -33.22 8.75 -4.84
CA LYS A 133 -33.67 8.77 -3.45
C LYS A 133 -32.71 7.99 -2.56
N LEU A 134 -32.31 6.80 -3.03
CA LEU A 134 -31.37 5.92 -2.34
C LEU A 134 -30.04 6.61 -2.09
N MET A 135 -29.46 7.26 -3.10
CA MET A 135 -28.19 7.98 -2.95
C MET A 135 -28.28 9.13 -1.95
N LYS A 136 -29.36 9.92 -2.00
CA LYS A 136 -29.60 11.00 -1.03
C LYS A 136 -29.73 10.46 0.39
N ALA A 137 -30.47 9.38 0.58
CA ALA A 137 -30.64 8.74 1.88
C ALA A 137 -29.31 8.16 2.41
N ALA A 138 -28.54 7.48 1.56
CA ALA A 138 -27.23 6.93 1.91
C ALA A 138 -26.24 8.02 2.34
N ILE A 139 -26.19 9.16 1.63
CA ILE A 139 -25.35 10.30 2.01
C ILE A 139 -25.80 10.90 3.35
N LEU A 140 -27.10 11.13 3.55
CA LEU A 140 -27.66 11.66 4.79
C LEU A 140 -27.43 10.72 5.99
N ARG A 141 -27.56 9.41 5.78
CA ARG A 141 -27.32 8.39 6.80
C ARG A 141 -25.85 8.32 7.19
N HIS A 142 -24.95 8.17 6.21
CA HIS A 142 -23.52 8.02 6.45
C HIS A 142 -22.89 9.31 6.99
N GLY A 143 -23.25 10.47 6.43
CA GLY A 143 -22.76 11.77 6.92
C GLY A 143 -23.43 12.23 8.22
N THR A 144 -24.54 11.59 8.59
CA THR A 144 -25.47 11.96 9.66
C THR A 144 -26.11 13.35 9.45
N PRO A 145 -27.40 13.54 9.80
CA PRO A 145 -28.00 14.87 9.78
C PRO A 145 -27.23 15.90 10.62
N ARG A 146 -26.65 15.48 11.75
CA ARG A 146 -25.86 16.36 12.64
C ARG A 146 -24.51 16.75 12.03
N GLY A 147 -23.75 15.80 11.48
CA GLY A 147 -22.47 16.10 10.84
C GLY A 147 -22.61 17.03 9.64
N LEU A 148 -23.61 16.80 8.80
CA LEU A 148 -23.90 17.69 7.66
C LEU A 148 -24.34 19.10 8.12
N ALA A 149 -25.12 19.20 9.20
CA ALA A 149 -25.50 20.48 9.78
C ALA A 149 -24.31 21.22 10.41
N GLU A 150 -23.41 20.51 11.10
CA GLU A 150 -22.17 21.04 11.68
C GLU A 150 -21.26 21.65 10.61
N PHE A 151 -21.17 21.00 9.45
CA PHE A 151 -20.46 21.54 8.30
C PHE A 151 -21.16 22.76 7.70
N ALA A 152 -22.44 22.62 7.36
CA ALA A 152 -23.20 23.68 6.67
C ALA A 152 -23.39 24.95 7.49
N GLN A 153 -23.38 24.89 8.83
CA GLN A 153 -23.53 26.07 9.68
C GLN A 153 -22.30 26.99 9.69
N GLN A 154 -21.16 26.55 9.14
CA GLN A 154 -19.92 27.34 9.10
C GLN A 154 -20.08 28.58 8.21
N GLY A 155 -20.93 28.50 7.17
CA GLY A 155 -21.16 29.60 6.26
C GLY A 155 -22.03 29.22 5.05
N ALA A 156 -22.38 30.23 4.26
CA ALA A 156 -23.17 30.04 3.04
C ALA A 156 -22.40 29.25 1.96
N GLU A 157 -21.07 29.36 1.94
CA GLU A 157 -20.22 28.62 1.01
C GLU A 157 -20.23 27.12 1.33
N GLU A 158 -20.09 26.75 2.61
CA GLU A 158 -20.12 25.37 3.08
C GLU A 158 -21.48 24.72 2.81
N LYS A 159 -22.59 25.38 3.19
CA LYS A 159 -23.92 24.90 2.81
C LYS A 159 -24.06 24.73 1.29
N GLY A 160 -23.54 25.70 0.51
CA GLY A 160 -23.57 25.67 -0.94
C GLY A 160 -22.84 24.47 -1.55
N LEU A 161 -21.81 23.93 -0.90
CA LEU A 161 -21.12 22.72 -1.35
C LEU A 161 -22.00 21.47 -1.19
N LEU A 162 -22.72 21.34 -0.07
CA LEU A 162 -23.68 20.26 0.13
C LEU A 162 -24.87 20.38 -0.83
N ASP A 163 -25.38 21.60 -1.03
CA ASP A 163 -26.47 21.86 -1.99
C ASP A 163 -26.05 21.43 -3.41
N LYS A 164 -24.81 21.75 -3.83
CA LYS A 164 -24.25 21.29 -5.11
C LYS A 164 -24.17 19.77 -5.20
N LEU A 165 -23.68 19.10 -4.15
CA LEU A 165 -23.61 17.64 -4.12
C LEU A 165 -25.00 17.01 -4.28
N PHE A 166 -26.01 17.47 -3.52
CA PHE A 166 -27.35 16.91 -3.58
C PHE A 166 -28.12 17.24 -4.88
N ALA A 167 -27.63 18.21 -5.66
CA ALA A 167 -28.16 18.56 -6.98
C ALA A 167 -27.51 17.76 -8.13
N ASP A 168 -26.36 17.11 -7.89
CA ASP A 168 -25.60 16.39 -8.92
C ASP A 168 -25.67 14.87 -8.69
N GLU A 169 -26.68 14.23 -9.30
CA GLU A 169 -26.88 12.78 -9.17
C GLU A 169 -25.74 11.95 -9.77
N ALA A 170 -25.08 12.46 -10.81
CA ALA A 170 -23.95 11.76 -11.42
C ALA A 170 -22.74 11.77 -10.47
N LEU A 171 -22.47 12.89 -9.80
CA LEU A 171 -21.42 12.99 -8.79
C LEU A 171 -21.73 12.14 -7.55
N MET A 172 -22.98 12.18 -7.05
CA MET A 172 -23.41 11.31 -5.94
C MET A 172 -23.16 9.83 -6.26
N LYS A 173 -23.52 9.40 -7.48
CA LYS A 173 -23.31 8.02 -7.92
C LYS A 173 -21.83 7.66 -7.96
N GLN A 174 -20.96 8.53 -8.48
CA GLN A 174 -19.51 8.30 -8.47
C GLN A 174 -18.94 8.20 -7.05
N ILE A 175 -19.37 9.08 -6.14
CA ILE A 175 -18.94 9.09 -4.74
C ILE A 175 -19.34 7.80 -4.04
N LEU A 176 -20.59 7.39 -4.17
CA LEU A 176 -21.11 6.20 -3.49
C LEU A 176 -20.58 4.90 -4.12
N LYS A 177 -20.42 4.83 -5.46
CA LYS A 177 -19.66 3.73 -6.10
C LYS A 177 -18.24 3.64 -5.54
N SER A 178 -17.66 4.76 -5.11
CA SER A 178 -16.31 4.82 -4.54
C SER A 178 -16.26 4.63 -3.02
N GLY A 179 -17.36 4.19 -2.39
CA GLY A 179 -17.43 3.92 -0.95
C GLY A 179 -17.71 5.14 -0.05
N GLY A 180 -18.16 6.27 -0.63
CA GLY A 180 -18.53 7.46 0.15
C GLY A 180 -17.34 8.24 0.73
N ALA A 181 -17.60 9.37 1.39
CA ALA A 181 -16.54 10.14 2.05
C ALA A 181 -16.07 9.41 3.32
N ASN A 182 -14.75 9.31 3.54
CA ASN A 182 -14.18 8.69 4.75
C ASN A 182 -14.71 9.42 5.99
N GLY A 183 -15.33 8.69 6.93
CA GLY A 183 -15.98 9.30 8.10
C GLY A 183 -17.33 9.96 7.82
N GLY A 184 -17.90 9.86 6.62
CA GLY A 184 -19.14 10.55 6.26
C GLY A 184 -18.96 12.06 6.05
N GLU A 185 -17.72 12.54 5.94
CA GLU A 185 -17.37 13.97 5.83
C GLU A 185 -17.52 14.47 4.39
N TYR A 186 -18.76 14.42 3.89
CA TYR A 186 -19.09 14.79 2.51
C TYR A 186 -18.88 16.27 2.22
N GLY A 187 -19.11 17.15 3.20
CA GLY A 187 -18.89 18.59 3.04
C GLY A 187 -17.42 18.92 2.85
N GLU A 188 -16.58 18.38 3.72
CA GLU A 188 -15.14 18.56 3.69
C GLU A 188 -14.53 17.88 2.44
N ALA A 189 -15.02 16.70 2.06
CA ALA A 189 -14.65 16.07 0.79
C ALA A 189 -14.96 16.99 -0.41
N MET A 190 -16.12 17.64 -0.43
CA MET A 190 -16.48 18.60 -1.47
C MET A 190 -15.60 19.85 -1.45
N GLN A 191 -15.12 20.31 -0.29
CA GLN A 191 -14.12 21.39 -0.20
C GLN A 191 -12.81 20.97 -0.87
N VAL A 192 -12.27 19.79 -0.52
CA VAL A 192 -11.03 19.28 -1.12
C VAL A 192 -11.18 19.10 -2.63
N TYR A 193 -12.29 18.49 -3.07
CA TYR A 193 -12.56 18.29 -4.49
C TYR A 193 -12.63 19.62 -5.23
N THR A 194 -13.39 20.60 -4.72
CA THR A 194 -13.51 21.93 -5.33
C THR A 194 -12.17 22.65 -5.39
N ALA A 195 -11.38 22.60 -4.31
CA ALA A 195 -10.05 23.20 -4.28
C ALA A 195 -9.08 22.58 -5.31
N ILE A 196 -9.19 21.27 -5.57
CA ILE A 196 -8.44 20.62 -6.65
C ILE A 196 -8.92 21.11 -8.02
N LEU A 197 -10.24 21.15 -8.27
CA LEU A 197 -10.82 21.63 -9.52
C LEU A 197 -10.44 23.08 -9.83
N GLU A 198 -10.24 23.92 -8.82
CA GLU A 198 -9.76 25.30 -8.99
C GLU A 198 -8.31 25.37 -9.47
N LYS A 199 -7.47 24.40 -9.10
CA LYS A 199 -6.04 24.38 -9.43
C LYS A 199 -5.67 23.56 -10.66
N SER A 200 -6.55 22.66 -11.11
CA SER A 200 -6.33 21.84 -12.29
C SER A 200 -7.53 21.86 -13.23
N GLU A 201 -7.29 22.30 -14.48
CA GLU A 201 -8.29 22.22 -15.55
C GLU A 201 -8.57 20.76 -15.92
N ARG A 202 -7.54 19.90 -15.88
CA ARG A 202 -7.64 18.47 -16.18
C ARG A 202 -8.53 17.73 -15.19
N ALA A 203 -8.51 18.13 -13.92
CA ALA A 203 -9.40 17.59 -12.90
C ALA A 203 -10.90 17.79 -13.23
N ARG A 204 -11.24 18.77 -14.09
CA ARG A 204 -12.61 19.04 -14.53
C ARG A 204 -13.05 18.14 -15.70
N GLU A 205 -12.13 17.40 -16.31
CA GLU A 205 -12.45 16.45 -17.38
C GLU A 205 -13.13 15.21 -16.78
N VAL A 206 -14.45 15.24 -16.72
CA VAL A 206 -15.27 14.18 -16.11
C VAL A 206 -14.94 12.82 -16.74
N GLY A 207 -14.67 11.84 -15.88
CA GLY A 207 -14.35 10.48 -16.33
C GLY A 207 -12.87 10.27 -16.71
N SER A 208 -12.03 11.31 -16.71
CA SER A 208 -10.58 11.18 -16.85
C SER A 208 -9.94 10.63 -15.57
N ILE A 209 -8.72 10.09 -15.68
CA ILE A 209 -7.91 9.75 -14.51
C ILE A 209 -7.68 10.95 -13.58
N PHE A 210 -7.56 12.15 -14.13
CA PHE A 210 -7.37 13.38 -13.37
C PHE A 210 -8.57 13.68 -12.47
N GLN A 211 -9.79 13.52 -12.98
CA GLN A 211 -10.99 13.70 -12.18
C GLN A 211 -11.18 12.57 -11.15
N ARG A 212 -10.91 11.33 -11.53
CA ARG A 212 -11.01 10.16 -10.63
C ARG A 212 -10.01 10.23 -9.48
N LEU A 213 -8.78 10.68 -9.75
CA LEU A 213 -7.76 10.91 -8.73
C LEU A 213 -8.15 12.05 -7.78
N ALA A 214 -8.73 13.12 -8.31
CA ALA A 214 -9.22 14.25 -7.51
C ALA A 214 -10.31 13.77 -6.55
N LEU A 215 -11.27 12.99 -7.07
CA LEU A 215 -12.36 12.43 -6.26
C LEU A 215 -11.83 11.42 -5.24
N GLY A 216 -10.98 10.47 -5.63
CA GLY A 216 -10.39 9.49 -4.71
C GLY A 216 -9.59 10.15 -3.58
N THR A 217 -8.85 11.22 -3.88
CA THR A 217 -8.11 12.02 -2.89
C THR A 217 -9.06 12.69 -1.90
N ALA A 218 -10.07 13.39 -2.41
CA ALA A 218 -11.07 14.08 -1.62
C ALA A 218 -11.86 13.12 -0.72
N LEU A 219 -12.23 11.94 -1.22
CA LEU A 219 -13.00 10.98 -0.45
C LEU A 219 -12.17 10.24 0.60
N GLN A 220 -10.88 10.01 0.37
CA GLN A 220 -10.03 9.32 1.33
C GLN A 220 -9.50 10.26 2.44
N GLN A 221 -9.12 11.48 2.06
CA GLN A 221 -8.58 12.50 2.95
C GLN A 221 -9.41 13.80 2.81
N PRO A 222 -10.62 13.85 3.39
CA PRO A 222 -11.58 14.92 3.13
C PRO A 222 -11.23 16.27 3.75
N TRP A 223 -10.01 16.52 4.27
CA TRP A 223 -9.69 17.77 4.97
C TRP A 223 -8.63 18.58 4.25
N LEU A 224 -8.83 19.88 4.07
CA LEU A 224 -7.77 20.81 3.64
C LEU A 224 -6.84 21.20 4.80
N ASP A 225 -7.40 21.42 6.00
CA ASP A 225 -6.64 21.64 7.23
C ASP A 225 -6.75 20.41 8.14
N GLU A 226 -5.71 19.59 8.10
CA GLU A 226 -5.63 18.39 8.90
C GLU A 226 -5.56 18.60 10.42
N ASN A 227 -5.36 19.83 10.88
CA ASN A 227 -5.38 20.14 12.31
C ASN A 227 -6.79 20.44 12.82
N LYS A 228 -7.77 20.64 11.91
CA LYS A 228 -9.20 20.81 12.20
C LYS A 228 -9.99 19.55 11.83
N LYS A 229 -9.46 18.37 12.18
CA LYS A 229 -10.17 17.10 12.04
C LYS A 229 -11.32 17.08 13.06
N GLY A 230 -12.55 17.19 12.60
CA GLY A 230 -13.70 17.25 13.50
C GLY A 230 -15.00 17.03 12.74
N SER A 231 -15.57 15.84 12.92
CA SER A 231 -16.97 15.54 12.71
C SER A 231 -17.37 14.42 13.67
N VAL A 232 -18.68 14.23 13.86
CA VAL A 232 -19.32 13.24 14.76
C VAL A 232 -18.75 11.82 14.61
N ASN A 233 -18.29 11.43 13.42
CA ASN A 233 -17.84 10.07 13.12
C ASN A 233 -16.30 9.89 13.16
N GLY A 234 -15.54 10.99 13.02
CA GLY A 234 -14.09 10.98 12.96
C GLY A 234 -13.48 10.12 11.83
N VAL A 235 -12.14 10.01 11.83
CA VAL A 235 -11.43 9.27 10.77
C VAL A 235 -11.60 7.76 10.93
N VAL A 236 -12.30 7.15 9.95
CA VAL A 236 -12.54 5.71 9.88
C VAL A 236 -11.30 4.96 9.39
N HIS A 237 -10.72 5.37 8.27
CA HIS A 237 -9.47 4.82 7.75
C HIS A 237 -8.30 5.75 8.03
N ALA A 238 -7.50 5.40 9.04
CA ALA A 238 -6.32 6.15 9.45
C ALA A 238 -5.09 5.74 8.63
N ASP A 239 -4.94 6.33 7.46
CA ASP A 239 -3.61 6.59 6.91
C ASP A 239 -3.16 8.00 7.35
N HIS A 240 -1.86 8.18 7.52
CA HIS A 240 -1.28 9.32 8.23
C HIS A 240 -1.55 10.66 7.53
N LYS A 241 -1.18 11.75 8.20
CA LYS A 241 -1.19 13.10 7.64
C LYS A 241 -0.44 13.16 6.32
N ASN A 242 -1.02 13.81 5.33
CA ASN A 242 -0.32 14.22 4.12
C ASN A 242 0.45 15.52 4.43
N PRO A 243 1.79 15.48 4.53
CA PRO A 243 2.56 16.63 4.99
C PRO A 243 2.45 17.86 4.09
N ASP A 244 2.20 17.66 2.79
CA ASP A 244 2.15 18.71 1.77
C ASP A 244 0.73 19.22 1.49
N GLY A 245 -0.30 18.56 2.03
CA GLY A 245 -1.71 18.85 1.75
C GLY A 245 -2.24 18.17 0.47
N GLN A 246 -3.56 18.04 0.41
CA GLN A 246 -4.32 17.22 -0.54
C GLN A 246 -4.20 17.76 -1.96
N VAL A 247 -4.33 19.08 -2.11
CA VAL A 247 -4.23 19.76 -3.41
C VAL A 247 -2.81 19.62 -3.99
N ALA A 248 -1.77 19.86 -3.18
CA ALA A 248 -0.39 19.72 -3.63
C ALA A 248 -0.05 18.27 -4.00
N ARG A 249 -0.56 17.30 -3.22
CA ARG A 249 -0.41 15.87 -3.52
C ARG A 249 -1.07 15.48 -4.83
N TYR A 250 -2.28 15.95 -5.08
CA TYR A 250 -2.96 15.73 -6.35
C TYR A 250 -2.11 16.24 -7.52
N LEU A 251 -1.67 17.49 -7.45
CA LEU A 251 -0.86 18.12 -8.50
C LEU A 251 0.48 17.42 -8.71
N HIS A 252 1.07 16.85 -7.65
CA HIS A 252 2.28 16.03 -7.75
C HIS A 252 2.08 14.80 -8.64
N TYR A 253 0.99 14.08 -8.46
CA TYR A 253 0.66 12.91 -9.29
C TYR A 253 0.22 13.31 -10.70
N GLU A 254 -0.53 14.40 -10.87
CA GLU A 254 -0.86 14.92 -12.20
C GLU A 254 0.42 15.22 -12.99
N LYS A 255 1.36 15.96 -12.41
CA LYS A 255 2.64 16.27 -13.03
C LYS A 255 3.45 15.01 -13.34
N ALA A 256 3.50 14.06 -12.41
CA ALA A 256 4.22 12.80 -12.60
C ALA A 256 3.60 11.97 -13.75
N HIS A 257 2.27 11.90 -13.84
CA HIS A 257 1.60 11.19 -14.92
C HIS A 257 1.91 11.80 -16.29
N LEU A 258 1.83 13.14 -16.39
CA LEU A 258 2.13 13.86 -17.63
C LEU A 258 3.59 13.74 -18.07
N ALA A 259 4.50 13.57 -17.12
CA ALA A 259 5.91 13.30 -17.38
C ALA A 259 6.21 11.80 -17.65
N GLY A 260 5.19 10.94 -17.73
CA GLY A 260 5.36 9.50 -17.96
C GLY A 260 6.03 8.77 -16.80
N GLU A 261 5.91 9.32 -15.58
CA GLU A 261 6.65 8.83 -14.42
C GLU A 261 5.95 7.74 -13.61
N LEU A 262 4.63 7.62 -13.78
CA LEU A 262 3.80 6.67 -13.06
C LEU A 262 3.68 5.36 -13.85
N ASP A 263 3.19 4.31 -13.18
CA ASP A 263 2.93 3.02 -13.83
C ASP A 263 1.97 3.20 -15.03
N PRO A 264 2.17 2.46 -16.14
CA PRO A 264 1.28 2.52 -17.30
C PRO A 264 -0.20 2.30 -16.99
N GLN A 265 -0.53 1.57 -15.92
CA GLN A 265 -1.90 1.27 -15.50
C GLN A 265 -2.57 2.41 -14.74
N PHE A 266 -1.81 3.44 -14.34
CA PHE A 266 -2.32 4.58 -13.60
C PHE A 266 -3.53 5.23 -14.27
N LYS A 267 -3.51 5.34 -15.60
CA LYS A 267 -4.56 5.97 -16.41
C LYS A 267 -5.91 5.24 -16.35
N ASP A 268 -5.91 3.96 -15.99
CA ASP A 268 -7.07 3.08 -16.08
C ASP A 268 -7.85 3.00 -14.75
N PHE A 269 -7.26 3.47 -13.65
CA PHE A 269 -7.89 3.43 -12.32
C PHE A 269 -9.19 4.24 -12.24
N ASN A 270 -10.14 3.71 -11.49
CA ASN A 270 -11.37 4.38 -11.07
C ASN A 270 -11.14 5.20 -9.78
N ALA A 271 -12.17 5.94 -9.37
CA ALA A 271 -12.08 6.80 -8.18
C ALA A 271 -11.92 6.00 -6.87
N TRP A 272 -12.36 4.74 -6.81
CA TRP A 272 -12.16 3.86 -5.65
C TRP A 272 -10.69 3.43 -5.51
N GLU A 273 -10.05 2.95 -6.59
CA GLU A 273 -8.62 2.62 -6.54
C GLU A 273 -7.78 3.85 -6.20
N CYS A 274 -8.14 5.01 -6.76
CA CYS A 274 -7.43 6.28 -6.51
C CYS A 274 -7.39 6.69 -5.03
N ARG A 275 -8.34 6.22 -4.20
CA ARG A 275 -8.33 6.44 -2.74
C ARG A 275 -7.05 5.95 -2.08
N PHE A 276 -6.44 4.92 -2.63
CA PHE A 276 -5.30 4.24 -2.00
C PHE A 276 -3.94 4.69 -2.57
N ILE A 277 -3.91 5.83 -3.28
CA ILE A 277 -2.70 6.37 -3.93
C ILE A 277 -2.17 7.59 -3.16
N THR A 278 -3.03 8.56 -2.86
CA THR A 278 -2.60 9.90 -2.42
C THR A 278 -2.46 10.06 -0.90
N ASN A 279 -2.90 9.08 -0.13
CA ASN A 279 -2.92 9.11 1.34
C ASN A 279 -1.60 8.64 1.97
N ASP A 280 -0.46 9.00 1.37
CA ASP A 280 0.87 8.63 1.86
C ASP A 280 1.37 9.59 2.98
N PRO A 281 1.90 9.08 4.12
CA PRO A 281 2.55 9.90 5.15
C PRO A 281 3.78 10.69 4.71
N TYR A 282 4.38 10.34 3.58
CA TYR A 282 5.69 10.86 3.15
C TYR A 282 5.54 12.03 2.21
N THR A 283 6.52 12.93 2.19
CA THR A 283 6.43 14.17 1.41
C THR A 283 6.38 13.94 -0.10
N ASN A 284 5.95 14.92 -0.88
CA ASN A 284 6.04 14.91 -2.35
C ASN A 284 7.50 14.79 -2.81
N GLU A 285 8.44 15.41 -2.07
CA GLU A 285 9.88 15.25 -2.29
C GLU A 285 10.30 13.79 -2.14
N GLU A 286 9.86 13.11 -1.08
CA GLU A 286 10.14 11.69 -0.89
C GLU A 286 9.57 10.83 -2.02
N LEU A 287 8.33 11.07 -2.47
CA LEU A 287 7.75 10.31 -3.58
C LEU A 287 8.52 10.51 -4.90
N ALA A 288 8.91 11.75 -5.22
CA ALA A 288 9.74 12.02 -6.40
C ALA A 288 11.11 11.33 -6.29
N TRP A 289 11.74 11.44 -5.13
CA TRP A 289 12.99 10.76 -4.82
C TRP A 289 12.85 9.24 -4.97
N GLY A 290 11.77 8.63 -4.49
CA GLY A 290 11.52 7.19 -4.60
C GLY A 290 11.48 6.71 -6.06
N ARG A 291 10.85 7.50 -6.95
CA ARG A 291 10.84 7.22 -8.40
C ARG A 291 12.24 7.33 -9.00
N GLU A 292 12.95 8.41 -8.73
CA GLU A 292 14.32 8.63 -9.25
C GLU A 292 15.29 7.56 -8.74
N MET A 293 15.27 7.28 -7.44
CA MET A 293 16.10 6.27 -6.80
C MET A 293 15.87 4.91 -7.44
N LEU A 294 14.62 4.47 -7.63
CA LEU A 294 14.37 3.16 -8.20
C LEU A 294 14.83 3.05 -9.66
N ARG A 295 14.64 4.11 -10.47
CA ARG A 295 15.11 4.15 -11.87
C ARG A 295 16.62 4.01 -12.00
N ASN A 296 17.37 4.62 -11.08
CA ASN A 296 18.82 4.59 -11.10
C ASN A 296 19.37 3.33 -10.42
N PHE A 297 18.78 2.92 -9.30
CA PHE A 297 19.31 1.87 -8.45
C PHE A 297 18.84 0.48 -8.87
N ARG A 298 17.53 0.28 -9.11
CA ARG A 298 16.92 -1.01 -9.45
C ARG A 298 15.83 -0.86 -10.53
N PRO A 299 16.20 -0.48 -11.77
CA PRO A 299 15.23 -0.34 -12.86
C PRO A 299 14.50 -1.66 -13.18
N ASP A 300 15.12 -2.80 -12.88
CA ASP A 300 14.51 -4.13 -13.00
C ASP A 300 13.28 -4.33 -12.10
N HIS A 301 13.20 -3.63 -10.96
CA HIS A 301 12.00 -3.67 -10.13
C HIS A 301 10.84 -2.89 -10.74
N ILE A 302 11.11 -1.91 -11.62
CA ILE A 302 10.08 -1.17 -12.36
C ILE A 302 9.54 -2.03 -13.51
N THR A 303 10.42 -2.71 -14.24
CA THR A 303 10.07 -3.55 -15.39
C THR A 303 9.72 -4.99 -15.03
N ASN A 304 9.66 -5.30 -13.72
CA ASN A 304 9.36 -6.65 -13.24
C ASN A 304 8.03 -7.16 -13.85
N PRO A 305 8.06 -8.31 -14.55
CA PRO A 305 6.86 -8.87 -15.16
C PRO A 305 5.88 -9.42 -14.10
N ASP A 306 6.40 -9.83 -12.94
CA ASP A 306 5.57 -10.23 -11.82
C ASP A 306 4.92 -8.99 -11.19
N GLN A 307 3.63 -8.81 -11.47
CA GLN A 307 2.85 -7.64 -11.04
C GLN A 307 2.74 -7.53 -9.52
N ARG A 308 2.74 -8.67 -8.81
CA ARG A 308 2.73 -8.71 -7.35
C ARG A 308 4.01 -8.08 -6.81
N TRP A 309 5.14 -8.38 -7.42
CA TRP A 309 6.46 -7.94 -6.96
C TRP A 309 7.00 -6.68 -7.62
N ARG A 310 6.39 -6.17 -8.69
CA ARG A 310 6.77 -4.88 -9.30
C ARG A 310 6.85 -3.77 -8.26
N TYR A 311 7.90 -2.95 -8.31
CA TYR A 311 8.30 -1.92 -7.32
C TYR A 311 8.70 -2.47 -5.95
N THR A 312 7.84 -3.30 -5.35
CA THR A 312 7.94 -3.75 -3.95
C THR A 312 9.02 -4.80 -3.69
N ARG A 313 9.52 -5.49 -4.74
CA ARG A 313 10.63 -6.46 -4.63
C ARG A 313 11.91 -5.83 -4.07
N ILE A 314 12.07 -4.51 -4.18
CA ILE A 314 13.15 -3.76 -3.54
C ILE A 314 13.20 -3.99 -2.02
N VAL A 315 12.05 -4.23 -1.37
CA VAL A 315 12.00 -4.47 0.07
C VAL A 315 12.74 -5.74 0.44
N LYS A 316 12.55 -6.83 -0.31
CA LYS A 316 13.24 -8.11 -0.04
C LYS A 316 14.70 -8.08 -0.46
N SER A 317 14.97 -7.47 -1.61
CA SER A 317 16.33 -7.45 -2.16
C SER A 317 17.25 -6.44 -1.46
N ASP A 318 16.76 -5.24 -1.15
CA ASP A 318 17.62 -4.10 -0.78
C ASP A 318 17.27 -3.44 0.57
N VAL A 319 16.12 -3.74 1.20
CA VAL A 319 15.78 -3.25 2.55
C VAL A 319 16.01 -4.36 3.59
N PRO A 320 17.18 -4.45 4.22
CA PRO A 320 17.57 -5.62 5.01
C PRO A 320 16.71 -5.82 6.27
N TYR A 321 16.43 -7.08 6.60
CA TYR A 321 15.71 -7.44 7.84
C TYR A 321 16.67 -7.37 9.03
N CYS A 322 16.50 -6.36 9.88
CA CYS A 322 17.33 -6.16 11.07
C CYS A 322 16.62 -5.28 12.10
N SER A 323 17.22 -5.12 13.29
CA SER A 323 16.70 -4.18 14.28
C SER A 323 16.58 -2.76 13.73
N THR A 324 15.43 -2.15 13.94
CA THR A 324 15.13 -0.77 13.52
C THR A 324 16.05 0.22 14.21
N ARG A 325 16.80 1.02 13.44
CA ARG A 325 17.65 2.12 13.91
C ARG A 325 17.22 3.45 13.30
N HIS A 326 17.62 4.57 13.89
CA HIS A 326 17.32 5.91 13.40
C HIS A 326 18.60 6.74 13.33
N ASP A 327 18.82 7.38 12.20
CA ASP A 327 19.94 8.30 11.99
C ASP A 327 19.49 9.45 11.06
N PRO A 328 19.15 10.62 11.63
CA PRO A 328 18.72 11.78 10.86
C PRO A 328 19.76 12.27 9.83
N SER A 329 21.05 11.97 10.00
CA SER A 329 22.10 12.40 9.08
C SER A 329 21.99 11.73 7.69
N LEU A 330 21.25 10.62 7.60
CA LEU A 330 21.00 9.93 6.34
C LEU A 330 19.90 10.59 5.49
N GLY A 331 19.22 11.61 6.01
CA GLY A 331 18.24 12.41 5.27
C GLY A 331 16.79 12.01 5.53
N LEU A 332 15.98 11.96 4.47
CA LEU A 332 14.53 11.78 4.56
C LEU A 332 14.16 10.43 5.22
N PRO A 333 12.99 10.30 5.87
CA PRO A 333 12.56 9.06 6.51
C PRO A 333 12.67 7.81 5.62
N GLN A 334 12.30 7.88 4.34
CA GLN A 334 12.44 6.74 3.43
C GLN A 334 13.88 6.48 2.97
N GLN A 335 14.74 7.51 2.90
CA GLN A 335 16.18 7.35 2.66
C GLN A 335 16.84 6.59 3.82
N GLN A 336 16.47 6.93 5.06
CA GLN A 336 16.88 6.19 6.26
C GLN A 336 16.38 4.74 6.25
N ALA A 337 15.13 4.53 5.81
CA ALA A 337 14.50 3.23 5.86
C ALA A 337 15.24 2.18 5.00
N ILE A 338 15.61 2.54 3.76
CA ILE A 338 16.38 1.67 2.88
C ILE A 338 17.85 1.53 3.35
N ALA A 339 18.48 2.61 3.81
CA ALA A 339 19.88 2.58 4.23
C ALA A 339 20.13 1.69 5.46
N LEU A 340 19.25 1.77 6.44
CA LEU A 340 19.39 1.08 7.72
C LEU A 340 18.70 -0.28 7.74
N GLY A 341 17.67 -0.47 6.92
CA GLY A 341 16.76 -1.61 7.04
C GLY A 341 15.84 -1.51 8.26
N GLY A 342 15.18 -2.61 8.58
CA GLY A 342 14.29 -2.72 9.73
C GLY A 342 13.48 -4.01 9.76
N ILE A 343 12.65 -4.14 10.78
CA ILE A 343 11.69 -5.26 10.92
C ILE A 343 10.47 -5.05 10.00
N CYS A 344 9.50 -5.96 10.09
CA CYS A 344 8.27 -5.99 9.28
C CYS A 344 7.58 -4.61 9.12
N GLY A 345 7.47 -3.82 10.20
CA GLY A 345 6.96 -2.44 10.21
C GLY A 345 7.54 -1.54 9.13
N ARG A 346 8.84 -1.31 9.21
CA ARG A 346 9.54 -0.40 8.31
C ARG A 346 9.57 -0.93 6.86
N ARG A 347 9.72 -2.24 6.69
CA ARG A 347 9.73 -2.91 5.38
C ARG A 347 8.38 -2.78 4.66
N ALA A 348 7.27 -3.04 5.35
CA ALA A 348 5.94 -2.88 4.79
C ALA A 348 5.63 -1.41 4.45
N PHE A 349 6.06 -0.45 5.29
CA PHE A 349 5.90 0.97 4.99
C PHE A 349 6.73 1.42 3.78
N PHE A 350 7.97 0.95 3.63
CA PHE A 350 8.79 1.25 2.45
C PHE A 350 8.18 0.64 1.17
N GLY A 351 7.67 -0.59 1.24
CA GLY A 351 6.97 -1.24 0.13
C GLY A 351 5.73 -0.48 -0.32
N ARG A 352 4.92 -0.01 0.64
CA ARG A 352 3.74 0.82 0.35
C ARG A 352 4.13 2.16 -0.25
N PHE A 353 5.13 2.81 0.33
CA PHE A 353 5.68 4.07 -0.16
C PHE A 353 6.13 3.94 -1.62
N ILE A 354 6.92 2.91 -1.96
CA ILE A 354 7.42 2.76 -3.33
C ILE A 354 6.30 2.41 -4.32
N ALA A 355 5.31 1.62 -3.92
CA ALA A 355 4.14 1.36 -4.76
C ALA A 355 3.37 2.66 -5.04
N ARG A 356 3.08 3.47 -4.01
CA ARG A 356 2.39 4.76 -4.16
C ARG A 356 3.22 5.76 -4.96
N ALA A 357 4.55 5.80 -4.80
CA ALA A 357 5.42 6.69 -5.57
C ALA A 357 5.24 6.54 -7.09
N PHE A 358 4.91 5.34 -7.57
CA PHE A 358 4.61 5.01 -8.97
C PHE A 358 3.10 5.00 -9.29
N GLY A 359 2.24 5.48 -8.39
CA GLY A 359 0.81 5.60 -8.61
C GLY A 359 0.03 4.28 -8.43
N ILE A 360 0.62 3.26 -7.83
CA ILE A 360 -0.09 1.99 -7.58
C ILE A 360 -0.92 2.08 -6.28
N PRO A 361 -2.22 1.76 -6.34
CA PRO A 361 -3.08 1.65 -5.15
C PRO A 361 -2.49 0.67 -4.14
N SER A 362 -2.32 1.12 -2.90
CA SER A 362 -1.87 0.25 -1.82
C SER A 362 -2.38 0.74 -0.48
N ARG A 363 -2.60 -0.20 0.44
CA ARG A 363 -3.19 0.09 1.76
C ARG A 363 -2.39 -0.54 2.87
N ARG A 364 -2.53 0.06 4.06
CA ARG A 364 -2.05 -0.55 5.29
C ARG A 364 -2.78 -1.87 5.52
N SER A 365 -2.00 -2.88 5.92
CA SER A 365 -2.53 -4.13 6.42
C SER A 365 -1.98 -4.31 7.84
N THR A 366 -2.80 -4.04 8.84
CA THR A 366 -2.40 -4.19 10.26
C THR A 366 -2.62 -5.63 10.67
N GLN A 367 -1.67 -6.21 11.41
CA GLN A 367 -1.76 -7.57 11.94
C GLN A 367 -1.26 -7.58 13.39
N SER A 368 -1.67 -8.61 14.15
CA SER A 368 -1.12 -8.84 15.49
C SER A 368 0.36 -9.21 15.38
N GLY A 369 1.25 -8.49 16.07
CA GLY A 369 2.69 -8.77 16.10
C GLY A 369 3.47 -8.45 14.81
N HIS A 370 2.78 -8.16 13.69
CA HIS A 370 3.42 -7.92 12.39
C HIS A 370 2.85 -6.68 11.68
N ALA A 371 3.61 -6.14 10.73
CA ALA A 371 3.11 -5.15 9.79
C ALA A 371 3.13 -5.72 8.38
N ALA A 372 2.06 -5.42 7.66
CA ALA A 372 1.75 -5.97 6.35
C ALA A 372 1.41 -4.85 5.36
N MET A 373 1.35 -5.20 4.08
CA MET A 373 0.80 -4.32 3.06
C MET A 373 -0.03 -5.11 2.05
N ASN A 374 -1.10 -4.49 1.58
CA ASN A 374 -1.82 -4.95 0.39
C ASN A 374 -1.63 -3.95 -0.73
N ARG A 375 -1.66 -4.43 -1.97
CA ARG A 375 -1.61 -3.58 -3.15
C ARG A 375 -2.51 -4.12 -4.24
N TRP A 376 -2.89 -3.24 -5.15
CA TRP A 376 -3.58 -3.62 -6.37
C TRP A 376 -2.59 -4.22 -7.40
N THR A 377 -3.08 -5.17 -8.18
CA THR A 377 -2.45 -5.74 -9.38
C THR A 377 -3.52 -5.93 -10.46
N PRO A 378 -3.15 -6.20 -11.72
CA PRO A 378 -4.10 -6.40 -12.80
C PRO A 378 -5.06 -7.57 -12.58
N ASP A 379 -4.61 -8.57 -11.79
CA ASP A 379 -5.40 -9.75 -11.44
C ASP A 379 -6.19 -9.55 -10.12
N GLY A 380 -6.22 -8.33 -9.60
CA GLY A 380 -6.91 -7.96 -8.37
C GLY A 380 -5.98 -7.58 -7.23
N TRP A 381 -6.56 -7.37 -6.04
CA TRP A 381 -5.80 -7.00 -4.84
C TRP A 381 -5.07 -8.20 -4.24
N VAL A 382 -3.80 -8.00 -3.91
CA VAL A 382 -2.94 -9.04 -3.34
C VAL A 382 -2.35 -8.62 -2.00
N ASN A 383 -2.03 -9.61 -1.19
CA ASN A 383 -1.25 -9.44 0.01
C ASN A 383 0.24 -9.66 -0.27
N ASN A 384 1.04 -8.60 -0.14
CA ASN A 384 2.46 -8.62 -0.50
C ASN A 384 3.36 -9.00 0.66
N PHE A 385 3.08 -8.48 1.85
CA PHE A 385 3.84 -8.75 3.07
C PHE A 385 2.87 -9.06 4.19
N GLY A 386 3.18 -10.06 5.02
CA GLY A 386 2.36 -10.50 6.16
C GLY A 386 1.45 -11.69 5.85
N GLY A 387 0.68 -12.12 6.86
CA GLY A 387 -0.23 -13.26 6.75
C GLY A 387 -1.49 -12.98 5.94
N TRP A 388 -2.23 -14.01 5.56
CA TRP A 388 -3.42 -13.95 4.70
C TRP A 388 -4.50 -12.93 5.15
N TRP A 389 -5.47 -12.64 4.29
CA TRP A 389 -6.53 -11.64 4.52
C TRP A 389 -7.31 -11.84 5.83
N SER A 390 -7.47 -13.08 6.29
CA SER A 390 -8.07 -13.43 7.58
C SER A 390 -7.31 -12.89 8.80
N PHE A 391 -6.01 -12.57 8.65
CA PHE A 391 -5.15 -12.09 9.72
C PHE A 391 -4.97 -10.56 9.73
N ASN A 392 -5.52 -9.83 8.76
CA ASN A 392 -5.27 -8.40 8.63
C ASN A 392 -6.50 -7.48 8.70
N TRP A 393 -6.25 -6.19 8.93
CA TRP A 393 -7.27 -5.15 8.94
C TRP A 393 -6.71 -3.74 8.65
N CYS A 394 -7.59 -2.82 8.27
CA CYS A 394 -7.32 -1.39 8.14
C CYS A 394 -8.46 -0.56 8.75
N GLY A 395 -8.20 0.12 9.86
CA GLY A 395 -9.27 0.76 10.63
C GLY A 395 -10.28 -0.28 11.13
N PRO A 396 -11.61 -0.06 10.98
CA PRO A 396 -12.60 -1.06 11.37
C PRO A 396 -12.64 -2.27 10.43
N GLN A 397 -12.24 -2.10 9.16
CA GLN A 397 -12.40 -3.09 8.12
C GLN A 397 -11.37 -4.23 8.20
N GLY A 398 -11.85 -5.46 8.29
CA GLY A 398 -11.08 -6.69 8.19
C GLY A 398 -10.61 -6.97 6.77
N GLY A 399 -9.57 -7.78 6.64
CA GLY A 399 -8.97 -8.13 5.36
C GLY A 399 -9.89 -8.95 4.47
N GLU A 400 -10.62 -9.91 5.04
CA GLU A 400 -11.58 -10.74 4.28
C GLU A 400 -12.70 -9.90 3.66
N ASP A 401 -13.26 -8.94 4.42
CA ASP A 401 -14.28 -8.03 3.88
C ASP A 401 -13.72 -7.14 2.77
N PHE A 402 -12.52 -6.57 2.95
CA PHE A 402 -11.88 -5.78 1.90
C PHE A 402 -11.60 -6.61 0.64
N PHE A 403 -11.08 -7.82 0.81
CA PHE A 403 -10.78 -8.70 -0.31
C PHE A 403 -12.05 -9.06 -1.09
N LEU A 404 -13.11 -9.46 -0.39
CA LEU A 404 -14.41 -9.72 -0.99
C LEU A 404 -14.95 -8.48 -1.72
N ASP A 405 -14.94 -7.31 -1.08
CA ASP A 405 -15.43 -6.06 -1.67
C ASP A 405 -14.62 -5.67 -2.91
N SER A 406 -13.29 -5.83 -2.86
CA SER A 406 -12.41 -5.54 -3.98
C SER A 406 -12.70 -6.40 -5.21
N ARG A 407 -12.99 -7.69 -5.01
CA ARG A 407 -13.32 -8.64 -6.09
C ARG A 407 -14.72 -8.40 -6.63
N ALA A 408 -15.70 -8.13 -5.76
CA ALA A 408 -17.06 -7.82 -6.19
C ALA A 408 -17.11 -6.57 -7.08
N ARG A 409 -16.26 -5.57 -6.82
CA ARG A 409 -16.14 -4.34 -7.62
C ARG A 409 -15.65 -4.57 -9.05
N GLU A 410 -14.95 -5.67 -9.34
CA GLU A 410 -14.55 -6.05 -10.70
C GLU A 410 -15.77 -6.38 -11.58
N HIS A 411 -16.93 -6.63 -10.96
CA HIS A 411 -18.21 -6.90 -11.62
C HIS A 411 -19.16 -5.71 -11.48
N GLU A 412 -18.87 -4.60 -12.16
CA GLU A 412 -19.53 -3.30 -11.93
C GLU A 412 -21.08 -3.34 -11.94
N GLU A 413 -21.68 -4.06 -12.90
CA GLU A 413 -23.14 -4.16 -13.02
C GLU A 413 -23.76 -4.89 -11.83
N SER A 414 -23.18 -6.03 -11.45
CA SER A 414 -23.61 -6.79 -10.28
C SER A 414 -23.31 -6.04 -8.97
N TYR A 415 -22.21 -5.30 -8.92
CA TYR A 415 -21.84 -4.49 -7.76
C TYR A 415 -22.82 -3.33 -7.52
N MET A 416 -23.47 -2.81 -8.57
CA MET A 416 -24.54 -1.82 -8.37
C MET A 416 -25.75 -2.40 -7.62
N GLN A 417 -26.04 -3.70 -7.78
CA GLN A 417 -27.11 -4.35 -7.02
C GLN A 417 -26.76 -4.45 -5.53
N VAL A 418 -25.47 -4.72 -5.22
CA VAL A 418 -24.94 -4.66 -3.85
C VAL A 418 -25.17 -3.29 -3.25
N LEU A 419 -24.75 -2.23 -3.96
CA LEU A 419 -24.86 -0.85 -3.47
C LEU A 419 -26.32 -0.46 -3.25
N ARG A 420 -27.23 -0.82 -4.15
CA ARG A 420 -28.66 -0.54 -3.98
C ARG A 420 -29.26 -1.26 -2.78
N ALA A 421 -28.92 -2.53 -2.57
CA ALA A 421 -29.35 -3.25 -1.37
C ALA A 421 -28.83 -2.57 -0.10
N GLN A 422 -27.56 -2.13 -0.08
CA GLN A 422 -26.99 -1.39 1.04
C GLN A 422 -27.69 -0.03 1.24
N TRP A 423 -27.93 0.74 0.18
CA TRP A 423 -28.62 2.03 0.27
C TRP A 423 -30.08 1.90 0.73
N ILE A 424 -30.74 0.78 0.44
CA ILE A 424 -32.05 0.47 1.01
C ILE A 424 -31.91 0.25 2.53
N GLY A 425 -30.91 -0.52 2.96
CA GLY A 425 -30.55 -0.68 4.37
C GLY A 425 -30.36 0.65 5.09
N ASP A 426 -29.52 1.53 4.51
CA ASP A 426 -29.26 2.89 4.98
C ASP A 426 -30.55 3.70 5.14
N ALA A 427 -31.40 3.71 4.10
CA ALA A 427 -32.64 4.47 4.07
C ALA A 427 -33.68 3.98 5.09
N LEU A 428 -33.68 2.68 5.40
CA LEU A 428 -34.53 2.07 6.42
C LEU A 428 -33.92 2.14 7.82
N GLY A 429 -32.74 2.74 7.97
CA GLY A 429 -32.05 2.87 9.24
C GLY A 429 -31.58 1.53 9.82
N GLN A 430 -31.32 0.54 8.97
CA GLN A 430 -30.78 -0.75 9.40
C GLN A 430 -29.34 -0.59 9.91
N ASP A 431 -28.92 -1.56 10.72
CA ASP A 431 -27.52 -1.67 11.12
C ASP A 431 -26.69 -2.24 9.96
N ASP A 432 -25.45 -1.79 9.84
CA ASP A 432 -24.51 -2.33 8.86
C ASP A 432 -24.05 -3.74 9.22
N VAL A 433 -23.72 -4.53 8.20
CA VAL A 433 -22.92 -5.75 8.40
C VAL A 433 -21.55 -5.36 8.94
N SER A 434 -21.05 -6.14 9.90
CA SER A 434 -19.76 -5.86 10.51
C SER A 434 -18.65 -5.90 9.48
N LEU A 435 -17.93 -4.79 9.34
CA LEU A 435 -16.70 -4.73 8.55
C LEU A 435 -15.57 -5.59 9.14
N ARG A 436 -15.71 -6.03 10.41
CA ARG A 436 -14.71 -6.83 11.12
C ARG A 436 -15.07 -8.32 11.18
N ASN A 437 -16.33 -8.62 11.46
CA ASN A 437 -16.82 -9.98 11.64
C ASN A 437 -17.53 -10.43 10.35
N TYR A 438 -16.81 -11.16 9.50
CA TYR A 438 -17.22 -11.53 8.15
C TYR A 438 -18.66 -12.10 8.09
N GLY A 439 -19.56 -11.39 7.40
CA GLY A 439 -20.97 -11.76 7.21
C GLY A 439 -21.90 -11.62 8.43
N GLN A 440 -21.40 -11.13 9.57
CA GLN A 440 -22.15 -11.05 10.83
C GLN A 440 -22.70 -9.64 11.11
N GLY A 441 -23.80 -9.57 11.86
CA GLY A 441 -24.45 -8.32 12.26
C GLY A 441 -25.24 -7.66 11.12
N GLY A 442 -25.92 -6.56 11.40
CA GLY A 442 -26.65 -5.80 10.38
C GLY A 442 -28.04 -6.33 10.02
N GLY A 443 -28.83 -5.46 9.38
CA GLY A 443 -30.23 -5.72 9.02
C GLY A 443 -30.40 -6.70 7.85
N PHE A 444 -31.65 -6.84 7.40
CA PHE A 444 -32.00 -7.72 6.28
C PHE A 444 -31.33 -7.29 4.96
N TRP A 445 -31.43 -6.00 4.60
CA TRP A 445 -30.95 -5.50 3.31
C TRP A 445 -29.43 -5.38 3.27
N ASP A 446 -28.79 -4.88 4.33
CA ASP A 446 -27.33 -4.87 4.46
C ASP A 446 -26.76 -6.28 4.48
N GLY A 447 -27.43 -7.19 5.19
CA GLY A 447 -27.13 -8.62 5.15
C GLY A 447 -27.19 -9.18 3.73
N LEU A 448 -28.29 -8.92 3.02
CA LEU A 448 -28.46 -9.37 1.65
C LEU A 448 -27.39 -8.77 0.73
N ALA A 449 -27.05 -7.49 0.87
CA ALA A 449 -25.98 -6.83 0.13
C ALA A 449 -24.64 -7.57 0.29
N PHE A 450 -24.27 -7.96 1.51
CA PHE A 450 -23.07 -8.77 1.77
C PHE A 450 -23.11 -10.11 1.02
N TYR A 451 -24.23 -10.83 1.05
CA TYR A 451 -24.33 -12.12 0.36
C TYR A 451 -24.48 -12.00 -1.16
N ILE A 452 -24.97 -10.86 -1.69
CA ILE A 452 -24.87 -10.55 -3.13
C ILE A 452 -23.39 -10.41 -3.51
N LYS A 453 -22.58 -9.65 -2.75
CA LYS A 453 -21.12 -9.56 -3.00
C LYS A 453 -20.50 -10.95 -3.08
N ARG A 454 -20.82 -11.80 -2.11
CA ARG A 454 -20.28 -13.15 -2.01
C ARG A 454 -20.73 -14.07 -3.14
N ALA A 455 -22.01 -14.03 -3.51
CA ALA A 455 -22.53 -14.79 -4.65
C ALA A 455 -21.84 -14.39 -5.96
N VAL A 456 -21.69 -13.08 -6.22
CA VAL A 456 -21.01 -12.55 -7.42
C VAL A 456 -19.58 -13.09 -7.52
N VAL A 457 -18.82 -13.01 -6.43
CA VAL A 457 -17.42 -13.47 -6.42
C VAL A 457 -17.32 -14.99 -6.52
N GLU A 458 -18.13 -15.76 -5.79
CA GLU A 458 -18.09 -17.23 -5.85
C GLU A 458 -18.51 -17.77 -7.22
N ASP A 459 -19.54 -17.18 -7.83
CA ASP A 459 -20.03 -17.59 -9.15
C ASP A 459 -19.00 -17.26 -10.26
N ALA A 460 -18.27 -16.16 -10.11
CA ALA A 460 -17.16 -15.80 -10.99
C ALA A 460 -15.88 -16.63 -10.75
N SER A 461 -15.70 -17.17 -9.53
CA SER A 461 -14.47 -17.85 -9.10
C SER A 461 -14.38 -19.33 -9.50
N LEU A 462 -15.29 -19.84 -10.35
CA LEU A 462 -15.24 -21.22 -10.87
C LEU A 462 -13.98 -21.55 -11.69
N GLU A 463 -13.11 -20.58 -12.01
CA GLU A 463 -11.81 -20.81 -12.66
C GLU A 463 -10.57 -20.33 -11.86
N GLN A 464 -10.71 -19.67 -10.70
CA GLN A 464 -9.57 -19.05 -9.98
C GLN A 464 -9.35 -19.51 -8.53
N ALA A 465 -10.17 -20.45 -8.02
CA ALA A 465 -10.14 -20.89 -6.61
C ALA A 465 -8.87 -21.65 -6.17
N ALA A 466 -8.04 -22.14 -7.11
CA ALA A 466 -6.90 -22.99 -6.77
C ALA A 466 -5.70 -22.22 -6.18
N ALA A 467 -5.43 -21.01 -6.64
CA ALA A 467 -4.27 -20.23 -6.19
C ALA A 467 -4.49 -19.58 -4.81
N ASP A 468 -5.72 -19.15 -4.52
CA ASP A 468 -6.07 -18.54 -3.24
C ASP A 468 -6.16 -19.57 -2.11
N ALA A 469 -6.54 -20.82 -2.41
CA ALA A 469 -6.63 -21.90 -1.43
C ALA A 469 -5.25 -22.30 -0.87
N GLU A 470 -4.20 -22.28 -1.68
CA GLU A 470 -2.84 -22.61 -1.25
C GLU A 470 -2.24 -21.53 -0.33
N LEU A 471 -2.50 -20.24 -0.64
CA LEU A 471 -2.07 -19.11 0.20
C LEU A 471 -2.91 -18.97 1.48
N ALA A 472 -4.21 -19.29 1.42
CA ALA A 472 -5.10 -19.30 2.59
C ALA A 472 -4.80 -20.46 3.56
N ALA A 473 -4.17 -21.53 3.07
CA ALA A 473 -3.77 -22.68 3.89
C ALA A 473 -2.42 -22.50 4.62
N LEU A 474 -1.69 -21.42 4.36
CA LEU A 474 -0.43 -21.13 5.04
C LEU A 474 -0.65 -20.95 6.55
N SER A 475 0.17 -21.64 7.34
CA SER A 475 0.23 -21.46 8.79
C SER A 475 0.70 -20.04 9.15
N ALA A 476 0.44 -19.60 10.39
CA ALA A 476 0.93 -18.32 10.90
C ALA A 476 2.46 -18.17 10.77
N GLU A 477 3.20 -19.28 10.81
CA GLU A 477 4.66 -19.32 10.64
C GLU A 477 5.10 -19.19 9.17
N GLU A 478 4.36 -19.77 8.22
CA GLU A 478 4.62 -19.56 6.79
C GLU A 478 4.21 -18.15 6.34
N ALA A 479 3.12 -17.63 6.90
CA ALA A 479 2.71 -16.23 6.82
C ALA A 479 3.77 -15.27 7.39
N ARG A 480 4.44 -15.67 8.49
CA ARG A 480 5.57 -14.92 9.08
C ARG A 480 6.72 -14.81 8.08
N LEU A 481 7.07 -15.90 7.38
CA LEU A 481 8.15 -15.90 6.39
C LEU A 481 7.91 -14.90 5.24
N LEU A 482 6.66 -14.66 4.82
CA LEU A 482 6.36 -13.66 3.78
C LEU A 482 6.81 -12.24 4.14
N GLY A 483 6.72 -11.86 5.42
CA GLY A 483 7.09 -10.53 5.92
C GLY A 483 8.44 -10.45 6.65
N GLU A 484 8.98 -11.59 7.11
CA GLU A 484 10.17 -11.67 7.98
C GLU A 484 11.39 -12.32 7.34
N SER A 485 11.28 -12.78 6.09
CA SER A 485 12.43 -13.31 5.34
C SER A 485 12.82 -12.39 4.18
N ASP A 486 14.07 -12.53 3.77
CA ASP A 486 14.57 -12.01 2.50
C ASP A 486 14.27 -12.99 1.33
N GLU A 487 13.67 -14.14 1.61
CA GLU A 487 13.31 -15.18 0.63
C GLU A 487 11.94 -14.90 0.02
N ILE A 488 11.77 -15.24 -1.27
CA ILE A 488 10.48 -15.21 -1.94
C ILE A 488 9.92 -16.64 -1.93
N LEU A 489 8.82 -16.87 -1.22
CA LEU A 489 8.13 -18.15 -1.25
C LEU A 489 7.43 -18.33 -2.61
N GLY A 490 7.60 -19.49 -3.25
CA GLY A 490 6.89 -19.87 -4.48
C GLY A 490 7.44 -19.31 -5.79
N VAL A 491 8.63 -18.69 -5.77
CA VAL A 491 9.33 -18.26 -7.00
C VAL A 491 10.70 -18.91 -7.02
N ASP A 492 10.92 -19.79 -7.98
CA ASP A 492 12.28 -20.20 -8.36
C ASP A 492 12.93 -18.99 -9.01
N ASP A 493 13.90 -18.38 -8.32
CA ASP A 493 14.71 -17.28 -8.86
C ASP A 493 15.68 -17.83 -9.92
N GLU A 494 15.15 -18.26 -11.06
CA GLU A 494 15.95 -18.62 -12.21
C GLU A 494 16.73 -17.37 -12.65
N ILE A 495 18.07 -17.49 -12.61
CA ILE A 495 18.97 -16.46 -13.09
C ILE A 495 18.82 -16.38 -14.61
N LYS A 496 18.07 -15.37 -15.07
CA LYS A 496 17.83 -15.16 -16.50
C LYS A 496 19.09 -14.68 -17.19
N GLU A 497 19.47 -15.38 -18.25
CA GLU A 497 20.51 -14.90 -19.15
C GLU A 497 20.02 -13.65 -19.90
N ILE A 498 20.88 -12.63 -20.01
CA ILE A 498 20.62 -11.42 -20.78
C ILE A 498 21.61 -11.29 -21.94
N GLU A 499 21.13 -10.77 -23.06
CA GLU A 499 21.96 -10.33 -24.17
C GLU A 499 22.44 -8.90 -23.92
N ILE A 500 23.75 -8.68 -23.97
CA ILE A 500 24.37 -7.38 -23.72
C ILE A 500 24.89 -6.87 -25.06
N PRO A 501 24.30 -5.80 -25.63
CA PRO A 501 24.71 -5.24 -26.91
C PRO A 501 26.20 -4.88 -26.95
N GLU A 502 26.84 -5.07 -28.11
CA GLU A 502 28.27 -4.75 -28.26
C GLU A 502 28.57 -3.26 -28.04
N GLU A 503 27.66 -2.37 -28.45
CA GLU A 503 27.78 -0.92 -28.24
C GLU A 503 27.83 -0.55 -26.75
N ASP A 504 27.07 -1.24 -25.90
CA ASP A 504 27.05 -1.01 -24.45
C ASP A 504 28.31 -1.53 -23.75
N ARG A 505 29.10 -2.39 -24.41
CA ARG A 505 30.41 -2.87 -23.91
C ARG A 505 31.57 -2.00 -24.38
N LYS A 506 31.35 -1.06 -25.29
CA LYS A 506 32.42 -0.33 -25.97
C LYS A 506 33.08 0.68 -25.05
N LEU A 507 34.41 0.57 -24.92
CA LEU A 507 35.21 1.57 -24.22
C LEU A 507 35.31 2.83 -25.08
N VAL A 508 35.16 3.99 -24.44
CA VAL A 508 35.26 5.30 -25.10
C VAL A 508 36.47 6.05 -24.57
N VAL A 509 37.34 6.52 -25.45
CA VAL A 509 38.48 7.37 -25.10
C VAL A 509 38.14 8.81 -25.48
N GLY A 510 38.10 9.68 -24.48
CA GLY A 510 37.85 11.12 -24.66
C GLY A 510 39.07 11.86 -25.24
N GLU A 511 38.84 13.08 -25.72
CA GLU A 511 39.90 13.95 -26.25
C GLU A 511 40.96 14.32 -25.20
N ASP A 512 40.60 14.31 -23.91
CA ASP A 512 41.49 14.52 -22.77
C ASP A 512 42.28 13.25 -22.37
N GLY A 513 42.14 12.17 -23.14
CA GLY A 513 42.75 10.87 -22.88
C GLY A 513 42.04 10.06 -21.80
N ALA A 514 40.91 10.54 -21.26
CA ALA A 514 40.14 9.79 -20.27
C ALA A 514 39.46 8.56 -20.92
N ILE A 515 39.66 7.40 -20.32
CA ILE A 515 39.07 6.14 -20.78
C ILE A 515 37.81 5.89 -19.95
N THR A 516 36.64 5.93 -20.57
CA THR A 516 35.37 5.53 -19.97
C THR A 516 35.09 4.07 -20.31
N VAL A 517 34.96 3.25 -19.26
CA VAL A 517 34.72 1.81 -19.33
C VAL A 517 33.30 1.56 -18.81
N PRO A 518 32.33 1.20 -19.67
CA PRO A 518 31.00 0.82 -19.22
C PRO A 518 31.07 -0.32 -18.20
N ALA A 519 30.20 -0.31 -17.18
CA ALA A 519 30.22 -1.36 -16.15
C ALA A 519 30.00 -2.75 -16.75
N VAL A 520 29.12 -2.86 -17.76
CA VAL A 520 28.82 -4.13 -18.45
C VAL A 520 29.95 -4.64 -19.36
N ALA A 521 30.99 -3.84 -19.59
CA ALA A 521 32.19 -4.26 -20.32
C ALA A 521 33.11 -5.19 -19.50
N CYS A 522 32.68 -5.64 -18.32
CA CYS A 522 33.46 -6.56 -17.52
C CYS A 522 33.72 -7.88 -18.26
N THR A 523 34.97 -8.34 -18.21
CA THR A 523 35.42 -9.64 -18.72
C THR A 523 34.98 -10.82 -17.86
N GLY A 524 34.43 -10.56 -16.67
CA GLY A 524 33.88 -11.56 -15.76
C GLY A 524 33.19 -10.86 -14.58
N PRO A 525 31.96 -11.25 -14.19
CA PRO A 525 31.09 -12.22 -14.87
C PRO A 525 30.65 -11.76 -16.28
N LYS A 526 30.10 -12.67 -17.09
CA LYS A 526 29.65 -12.37 -18.47
C LYS A 526 28.13 -12.23 -18.61
N ASN A 527 27.40 -12.66 -17.58
CA ASN A 527 25.94 -12.67 -17.51
C ASN A 527 25.52 -12.57 -16.03
N ASN A 528 24.22 -12.50 -15.77
CA ASN A 528 23.63 -12.46 -14.45
C ASN A 528 24.14 -13.61 -13.56
N THR A 529 24.34 -13.32 -12.29
CA THR A 529 24.67 -14.26 -11.23
C THR A 529 23.86 -13.93 -9.98
N GLU A 530 23.97 -14.75 -8.92
CA GLU A 530 23.38 -14.42 -7.62
C GLU A 530 23.86 -13.07 -7.06
N LYS A 531 25.06 -12.61 -7.46
CA LYS A 531 25.66 -11.36 -6.95
C LYS A 531 25.66 -10.21 -7.92
N VAL A 532 25.60 -10.47 -9.22
CA VAL A 532 25.78 -9.45 -10.25
C VAL A 532 24.61 -9.50 -11.20
N ALA A 533 23.83 -8.43 -11.25
CA ALA A 533 22.76 -8.26 -12.21
C ALA A 533 23.18 -7.22 -13.27
N PHE A 534 23.12 -7.61 -14.53
CA PHE A 534 23.26 -6.75 -15.71
C PHE A 534 21.86 -6.26 -16.07
N LEU A 535 21.66 -4.95 -16.01
CA LEU A 535 20.36 -4.32 -16.11
C LEU A 535 20.37 -3.26 -17.20
N ASP A 536 19.26 -3.10 -17.91
CA ASP A 536 19.02 -1.90 -18.69
C ASP A 536 18.89 -0.70 -17.76
N SER A 537 19.57 0.39 -18.08
CA SER A 537 19.41 1.64 -17.35
C SER A 537 18.20 2.40 -17.84
N TRP A 538 17.52 3.06 -16.91
CA TRP A 538 16.35 3.88 -17.24
C TRP A 538 16.64 5.01 -18.24
N GLY A 539 17.82 5.63 -18.13
CA GLY A 539 18.29 6.70 -19.03
C GLY A 539 18.90 6.22 -20.34
N GLY A 540 18.83 4.92 -20.65
CA GLY A 540 19.47 4.31 -21.81
C GLY A 540 20.84 3.68 -21.52
N GLY A 541 21.22 2.75 -22.40
CA GLY A 541 22.34 1.83 -22.21
C GLY A 541 22.14 0.90 -21.01
N MET A 542 23.21 0.25 -20.55
CA MET A 542 23.13 -0.71 -19.45
C MET A 542 23.87 -0.23 -18.18
N GLN A 543 23.65 -0.95 -17.07
CA GLN A 543 24.33 -0.82 -15.79
C GLN A 543 24.54 -2.20 -15.15
N ILE A 544 25.45 -2.26 -14.18
CA ILE A 544 25.57 -3.42 -13.28
C ILE A 544 24.98 -3.04 -11.93
N HIS A 545 24.16 -3.91 -11.34
CA HIS A 545 23.80 -3.88 -9.94
C HIS A 545 24.48 -5.04 -9.19
N TYR A 546 25.38 -4.71 -8.27
CA TYR A 546 26.00 -5.67 -7.38
C TYR A 546 25.11 -5.86 -6.15
N GLN A 547 24.57 -7.07 -5.99
CA GLN A 547 23.50 -7.39 -5.06
C GLN A 547 23.97 -7.51 -3.60
N ARG A 548 23.10 -7.06 -2.68
CA ARG A 548 23.21 -7.35 -1.25
C ARG A 548 23.15 -8.85 -0.98
N LEU A 549 22.17 -9.53 -1.57
CA LEU A 549 21.90 -10.97 -1.43
C LEU A 549 22.91 -11.82 -2.22
N GLY A 550 23.01 -13.11 -1.91
CA GLY A 550 23.97 -14.07 -2.49
C GLY A 550 25.08 -14.50 -1.51
N ALA A 551 25.48 -15.77 -1.58
CA ALA A 551 26.27 -16.42 -0.53
C ALA A 551 27.78 -16.11 -0.55
N ARG A 552 28.35 -15.77 -1.72
CA ARG A 552 29.79 -15.51 -1.87
C ARG A 552 30.03 -14.19 -2.60
N PRO A 553 30.97 -13.33 -2.15
CA PRO A 553 31.39 -12.18 -2.93
C PRO A 553 31.92 -12.60 -4.30
N GLU A 554 31.60 -11.83 -5.34
CA GLU A 554 32.04 -12.05 -6.71
C GLU A 554 32.91 -10.89 -7.19
N LEU A 555 33.83 -11.18 -8.11
CA LEU A 555 34.79 -10.21 -8.65
C LEU A 555 34.29 -9.65 -9.97
N LEU A 556 34.21 -8.32 -10.09
CA LEU A 556 34.07 -7.66 -11.39
C LEU A 556 35.45 -7.45 -11.98
N LYS A 557 35.75 -8.11 -13.10
CA LYS A 557 37.06 -8.07 -13.77
C LYS A 557 36.96 -7.26 -15.05
N TYR A 558 37.78 -6.23 -15.19
CA TYR A 558 37.89 -5.41 -16.40
C TYR A 558 39.26 -5.61 -17.03
N THR A 559 39.30 -5.62 -18.37
CA THR A 559 40.54 -5.51 -19.15
C THR A 559 40.48 -4.19 -19.88
N VAL A 560 41.51 -3.36 -19.72
CA VAL A 560 41.59 -2.02 -20.31
C VAL A 560 42.94 -1.86 -20.99
N GLU A 561 42.98 -1.14 -22.10
CA GLU A 561 44.22 -0.79 -22.79
C GLU A 561 44.55 0.68 -22.51
N ALA A 562 45.67 0.89 -21.81
CA ALA A 562 46.13 2.24 -21.48
C ALA A 562 47.10 2.73 -22.57
N PRO A 563 46.92 3.95 -23.10
CA PRO A 563 47.74 4.47 -24.21
C PRO A 563 49.19 4.73 -23.82
N ALA A 564 49.45 4.98 -22.54
CA ALA A 564 50.80 5.18 -22.01
C ALA A 564 50.90 4.64 -20.58
N ALA A 565 52.10 4.23 -20.17
CA ALA A 565 52.37 3.90 -18.77
C ALA A 565 52.36 5.19 -17.92
N GLY A 566 51.75 5.13 -16.72
CA GLY A 566 51.69 6.29 -15.85
C GLY A 566 50.67 6.18 -14.73
N LYS A 567 50.48 7.29 -14.02
CA LYS A 567 49.45 7.44 -13.00
C LYS A 567 48.13 7.85 -13.64
N TYR A 568 47.05 7.21 -13.20
CA TYR A 568 45.69 7.49 -13.64
C TYR A 568 44.81 7.68 -12.42
N GLU A 569 43.87 8.62 -12.53
CA GLU A 569 42.77 8.76 -11.58
C GLU A 569 41.68 7.76 -11.95
N LEU A 570 41.43 6.81 -11.05
CA LEU A 570 40.31 5.88 -11.12
C LEU A 570 39.12 6.50 -10.40
N THR A 571 38.00 6.62 -11.10
CA THR A 571 36.71 6.96 -10.51
C THR A 571 35.62 5.99 -10.96
N LEU A 572 34.65 5.75 -10.08
CA LEU A 572 33.48 4.93 -10.36
C LEU A 572 32.23 5.80 -10.38
N ASN A 573 31.38 5.67 -11.38
CA ASN A 573 30.06 6.31 -11.41
C ASN A 573 29.03 5.34 -10.81
N VAL A 574 28.57 5.64 -9.59
CA VAL A 574 27.79 4.71 -8.76
C VAL A 574 26.49 5.32 -8.24
N SER A 575 25.53 4.45 -7.94
CA SER A 575 24.33 4.75 -7.18
C SER A 575 24.25 3.81 -5.98
N THR A 576 24.16 4.39 -4.78
CA THR A 576 24.15 3.68 -3.49
C THR A 576 22.99 4.15 -2.62
N VAL A 577 22.42 3.22 -1.87
CA VAL A 577 21.31 3.49 -0.92
C VAL A 577 21.74 3.32 0.53
N SER A 578 23.03 3.07 0.79
CA SER A 578 23.58 2.84 2.13
C SER A 578 24.71 3.80 2.49
N GLU A 579 25.06 3.79 3.76
CA GLU A 579 26.28 4.43 4.27
C GLU A 579 27.53 4.05 3.47
N LYS A 580 28.54 4.91 3.56
CA LYS A 580 29.80 4.77 2.83
C LYS A 580 30.49 3.45 3.18
N TYR A 581 30.99 2.75 2.18
CA TYR A 581 31.79 1.54 2.37
C TYR A 581 32.89 1.39 1.31
N GLU A 582 33.91 0.63 1.64
CA GLU A 582 35.09 0.45 0.80
C GLU A 582 34.90 -0.63 -0.26
N VAL A 583 35.38 -0.34 -1.46
CA VAL A 583 35.57 -1.30 -2.56
C VAL A 583 37.04 -1.40 -2.86
N ILE A 584 37.54 -2.62 -2.99
CA ILE A 584 38.95 -2.85 -3.30
C ILE A 584 39.10 -2.99 -4.81
N ALA A 585 39.86 -2.08 -5.41
CA ALA A 585 40.34 -2.19 -6.78
C ALA A 585 41.73 -2.84 -6.79
N ARG A 586 41.84 -4.06 -7.30
CA ARG A 586 43.11 -4.76 -7.51
C ARG A 586 43.59 -4.58 -8.95
N ILE A 587 44.72 -3.89 -9.11
CA ILE A 587 45.33 -3.56 -10.40
C ILE A 587 46.43 -4.56 -10.73
N ASN A 588 46.37 -5.16 -11.92
CA ASN A 588 47.37 -6.11 -12.44
C ASN A 588 47.74 -7.23 -11.44
N ARG A 589 46.76 -7.66 -10.63
CA ARG A 589 46.90 -8.67 -9.55
C ARG A 589 47.94 -8.35 -8.47
N ARG A 590 48.41 -7.11 -8.37
CA ARG A 590 49.51 -6.72 -7.47
C ARG A 590 49.12 -5.56 -6.57
N ALA A 591 48.81 -4.41 -7.15
CA ALA A 591 48.45 -3.22 -6.39
C ALA A 591 46.99 -3.32 -5.95
N MET A 592 46.69 -2.86 -4.73
CA MET A 592 45.34 -2.75 -4.21
C MET A 592 45.12 -1.32 -3.76
N VAL A 593 44.01 -0.73 -4.21
CA VAL A 593 43.58 0.60 -3.83
C VAL A 593 42.16 0.50 -3.28
N ASN A 594 41.89 1.22 -2.19
CA ASN A 594 40.59 1.26 -1.57
C ASN A 594 39.83 2.47 -2.10
N THR A 595 38.74 2.24 -2.83
CA THR A 595 37.84 3.29 -3.26
C THR A 595 36.67 3.37 -2.30
N MET A 596 36.45 4.52 -1.68
CA MET A 596 35.30 4.75 -0.80
C MET A 596 34.06 5.07 -1.64
N LEU A 597 33.02 4.26 -1.53
CA LEU A 597 31.73 4.57 -2.16
C LEU A 597 31.00 5.66 -1.37
N PRO A 598 30.51 6.73 -2.03
CA PRO A 598 29.68 7.74 -1.37
C PRO A 598 28.30 7.15 -1.00
N TYR A 599 27.58 7.82 -0.10
CA TYR A 599 26.14 7.61 0.08
C TYR A 599 25.39 8.58 -0.85
N THR A 600 24.92 8.07 -1.99
CA THR A 600 24.34 8.91 -3.05
C THR A 600 22.82 9.04 -2.96
N LYS A 601 22.21 8.31 -2.03
CA LYS A 601 20.75 8.23 -1.86
C LYS A 601 20.05 7.79 -3.15
N GLY A 602 20.69 6.97 -3.98
CA GLY A 602 20.11 6.48 -5.23
C GLY A 602 20.39 7.32 -6.47
N SER A 603 20.93 8.54 -6.35
CA SER A 603 21.36 9.31 -7.53
C SER A 603 22.72 8.81 -8.04
N TRP A 604 23.03 9.06 -9.31
CA TRP A 604 24.35 8.78 -9.88
C TRP A 604 25.38 9.80 -9.38
N GLN A 605 26.48 9.31 -8.82
CA GLN A 605 27.59 10.14 -8.37
C GLN A 605 28.93 9.44 -8.66
N ARG A 606 29.90 10.24 -9.10
CA ARG A 606 31.29 9.79 -9.29
C ARG A 606 32.03 9.77 -7.95
N THR A 607 32.76 8.70 -7.65
CA THR A 607 33.59 8.59 -6.44
C THR A 607 34.70 9.65 -6.42
N ALA A 608 35.29 9.87 -5.24
CA ALA A 608 36.58 10.55 -5.19
C ALA A 608 37.63 9.80 -6.04
N PRO A 609 38.54 10.51 -6.72
CA PRO A 609 39.56 9.90 -7.55
C PRO A 609 40.59 9.16 -6.69
N GLU A 610 40.87 7.92 -7.07
CA GLU A 610 41.94 7.12 -6.48
C GLU A 610 43.08 6.98 -7.48
N ILE A 611 44.32 7.20 -7.03
CA ILE A 611 45.49 7.15 -7.92
C ILE A 611 45.89 5.68 -8.10
N ILE A 612 45.91 5.24 -9.36
CA ILE A 612 46.40 3.92 -9.76
C ILE A 612 47.54 4.05 -10.77
N GLU A 613 48.39 3.03 -10.85
CA GLU A 613 49.45 2.96 -11.86
C GLU A 613 49.08 1.92 -12.92
N LEU A 614 49.04 2.35 -14.17
CA LEU A 614 48.80 1.51 -15.33
C LEU A 614 50.07 1.39 -16.17
N LYS A 615 50.27 0.22 -16.77
CA LYS A 615 51.30 0.00 -17.78
C LYS A 615 50.78 0.40 -19.14
N GLU A 616 51.66 0.72 -20.08
CA GLU A 616 51.26 0.85 -21.48
C GLU A 616 50.68 -0.48 -22.00
N GLY A 617 49.60 -0.40 -22.77
CA GLY A 617 48.88 -1.56 -23.29
C GLY A 617 47.94 -2.19 -22.25
N ARG A 618 47.87 -3.52 -22.25
CA ARG A 618 46.83 -4.27 -21.53
C ARG A 618 47.03 -4.27 -20.00
N ASN A 619 46.01 -3.83 -19.28
CA ASN A 619 45.90 -3.87 -17.82
C ASN A 619 44.63 -4.59 -17.36
N THR A 620 44.65 -5.10 -16.13
CA THR A 620 43.47 -5.70 -15.50
C THR A 620 43.08 -4.97 -14.22
N ILE A 621 41.82 -4.65 -14.06
CA ILE A 621 41.24 -4.06 -12.85
C ILE A 621 40.22 -5.04 -12.28
N GLN A 622 40.34 -5.40 -11.01
CA GLN A 622 39.39 -6.29 -10.33
C GLN A 622 38.75 -5.55 -9.17
N LEU A 623 37.43 -5.36 -9.21
CA LEU A 623 36.69 -4.77 -8.10
C LEU A 623 36.17 -5.88 -7.17
N THR A 624 36.36 -5.67 -5.87
CA THR A 624 35.87 -6.56 -4.82
C THR A 624 35.03 -5.75 -3.82
N PHE A 625 33.77 -6.13 -3.67
CA PHE A 625 32.84 -5.51 -2.73
C PHE A 625 32.82 -6.35 -1.45
N ARG A 626 33.31 -5.80 -0.34
CA ARG A 626 33.35 -6.52 0.93
C ARG A 626 31.95 -6.74 1.49
N ALA A 627 31.71 -7.93 2.04
CA ALA A 627 30.52 -8.19 2.84
C ALA A 627 30.71 -7.67 4.28
N PRO A 628 29.63 -7.21 4.95
CA PRO A 628 28.30 -6.97 4.41
C PRO A 628 28.28 -5.73 3.50
N ASN A 629 27.79 -5.86 2.26
CA ASN A 629 27.43 -4.72 1.41
C ASN A 629 25.90 -4.56 1.40
N ARG A 630 25.41 -3.40 0.98
CA ARG A 630 23.97 -3.08 0.94
C ARG A 630 23.48 -2.82 -0.50
N GLY A 631 24.13 -3.45 -1.47
CA GLY A 631 23.88 -3.21 -2.89
C GLY A 631 24.63 -1.98 -3.43
N VAL A 632 25.00 -2.02 -4.70
CA VAL A 632 25.50 -0.85 -5.44
C VAL A 632 25.24 -1.00 -6.93
N SER A 633 24.71 0.05 -7.55
CA SER A 633 24.61 0.15 -9.00
C SER A 633 25.79 0.93 -9.56
N ILE A 634 26.34 0.47 -10.68
CA ILE A 634 27.55 1.00 -11.32
C ILE A 634 27.22 1.23 -12.79
N LYS A 635 27.44 2.46 -13.25
CA LYS A 635 27.21 2.84 -14.65
C LYS A 635 28.48 2.67 -15.48
N ASP A 636 29.58 3.22 -14.98
CA ASP A 636 30.87 3.23 -15.67
C ASP A 636 32.04 3.42 -14.69
N LEU A 637 33.23 3.11 -15.17
CA LEU A 637 34.51 3.47 -14.57
C LEU A 637 35.19 4.47 -15.50
N GLN A 638 35.93 5.43 -14.94
CA GLN A 638 36.80 6.30 -15.73
C GLN A 638 38.23 6.24 -15.23
N LEU A 639 39.15 6.22 -16.19
CA LEU A 639 40.59 6.26 -16.00
C LEU A 639 41.10 7.52 -16.67
N LYS A 640 41.43 8.54 -15.88
CA LYS A 640 41.95 9.80 -16.41
C LYS A 640 43.46 9.86 -16.21
N PRO A 641 44.27 10.05 -17.27
CA PRO A 641 45.72 10.18 -17.12
C PRO A 641 46.06 11.42 -16.29
N MET A 642 46.96 11.27 -15.31
CA MET A 642 47.55 12.40 -14.60
C MET A 642 48.70 12.97 -15.43
N GLN A 643 48.73 14.29 -15.58
CA GLN A 643 49.84 14.98 -16.24
C GLN A 643 51.13 14.93 -15.43
#